data_AF-A0A952CUA9-F1
#
_entry.id   AF-A0A952CUA9-F1
#
_cell.length_a   1.000
_cell.length_b   1.000
_cell.length_c   1.000
_cell.angle_alpha   90.00
_cell.angle_beta   90.00
_cell.angle_gamma   90.00
#
_symmetry.space_group_name_H-M   'P 1'
#
loop_
_entity.id
_entity.type
_entity.pdbx_description
1 polymer ?
#
loop_
_entity_poly.entity_id
_entity_poly.type
_entity_poly.pdbx_seq_one_letter_code
_entity_poly.pdbx_strand_id
1 'polypeptide(L)'
;MTDAGVVGVQNGSTVWTLGFEPGSGETAGVLQSGTEAYVGHGNSLLVVDARTGVIHRRYRLPAQVSAVTSSAGVPVVTMTYSNGAEGRMGILPSGPESLEPFDVDPKLYGWLRTEAAVADPVARLSQDPTNPWLYLEAARAAQPGSAAEADYIEGALENAATFYEGAQLARELMRFSPPQNQAAASAMYAAFGDFVARGYRAPLLFDQSLAESYGFPLGALKAALGRGDMQGAAFWADWVYLLATPAVPETQAALREYSTYLRADDQREAADRWLERSREGGGFDLASSVRQAALDVGRTGWYGVAALLVALLALYVALAAKYWRPQSVTLRRGGSKSPLARLFFLRYATFTERLVAVLLLAAAMALTGLQGWARDGDALPGAWGSGSLASVPALDAVARTDGHGPAVAFVRGFAEQMAGATDPAAEAYRAAPDDADAVNNLGVLQDDAALFRRALDLKPGLPAANFNLRQGPNPSRLLATFAPDAKALVVPDETRLRSAVAGSFQGALAGVFTDPWTALTGVAGVNVAHWLWLVIVVAFLLIALLNLVQLVLPRPRLARNAPRTPLYHLLALLLPGTGQADELWGVLLSVSWAIFGVDALLHYFALGAAPTIGLMTDLIALGVIYLVNLVTFFVELASYGRRMRALKANDPETARAFGLRAGG
;
A
#
# COMPACT_ATOMS: atom_id res chain seq x y z
N MET A 1 28.88 -27.50 -3.55
CA MET A 1 29.43 -26.70 -4.66
C MET A 1 29.66 -27.67 -5.80
N THR A 2 28.63 -27.95 -6.59
CA THR A 2 28.71 -28.84 -7.74
C THR A 2 28.87 -27.97 -8.97
N ASP A 3 29.94 -28.19 -9.72
CA ASP A 3 30.25 -27.54 -11.00
C ASP A 3 29.01 -27.59 -11.92
N ALA A 4 28.35 -26.44 -12.11
CA ALA A 4 27.14 -26.29 -12.90
C ALA A 4 27.46 -26.14 -14.40
N GLY A 5 28.33 -27.01 -14.94
CA GLY A 5 28.75 -26.96 -16.33
C GLY A 5 28.05 -28.01 -17.20
N VAL A 6 27.80 -27.68 -18.47
CA VAL A 6 27.39 -28.66 -19.50
C VAL A 6 28.61 -29.03 -20.33
N VAL A 7 28.80 -30.33 -20.58
CA VAL A 7 29.92 -30.84 -21.37
C VAL A 7 29.43 -31.55 -22.62
N GLY A 8 30.07 -31.25 -23.76
CA GLY A 8 29.92 -32.02 -24.98
C GLY A 8 30.91 -33.16 -25.01
N VAL A 9 30.42 -34.40 -25.11
CA VAL A 9 31.27 -35.59 -25.15
C VAL A 9 31.15 -36.26 -26.52
N GLN A 10 32.29 -36.47 -27.18
CA GLN A 10 32.39 -37.23 -28.42
C GLN A 10 33.41 -38.36 -28.22
N ASN A 11 33.01 -39.60 -28.51
CA ASN A 11 33.85 -40.79 -28.35
C ASN A 11 34.51 -40.91 -26.95
N GLY A 12 33.81 -40.49 -25.90
CA GLY A 12 34.29 -40.55 -24.52
C GLY A 12 35.28 -39.45 -24.13
N SER A 13 35.56 -38.49 -25.01
CA SER A 13 36.39 -37.31 -24.72
C SER A 13 35.53 -36.04 -24.70
N THR A 14 35.81 -35.14 -23.76
CA THR A 14 35.17 -33.82 -23.71
C THR A 14 35.69 -32.96 -24.87
N VAL A 15 34.80 -32.51 -25.74
CA VAL A 15 35.12 -31.67 -26.91
C VAL A 15 34.96 -30.19 -26.58
N TRP A 16 33.97 -29.85 -25.75
CA TRP A 16 33.71 -28.49 -25.30
C TRP A 16 33.04 -28.51 -23.92
N THR A 17 33.17 -27.39 -23.20
CA THR A 17 32.58 -27.19 -21.88
C THR A 17 31.90 -25.83 -21.84
N LEU A 18 30.69 -25.78 -21.30
CA LEU A 18 29.93 -24.58 -21.04
C LEU A 18 29.77 -24.42 -19.52
N GLY A 19 30.57 -23.56 -18.91
CA GLY A 19 30.45 -23.18 -17.50
C GLY A 19 29.59 -21.94 -17.31
N PHE A 20 28.99 -21.78 -16.13
CA PHE A 20 28.22 -20.61 -15.72
C PHE A 20 28.71 -20.11 -14.36
N GLU A 21 28.68 -18.80 -14.16
CA GLU A 21 29.16 -18.17 -12.93
C GLU A 21 28.23 -18.46 -11.74
N PRO A 22 28.76 -18.67 -10.52
CA PRO A 22 27.93 -18.89 -9.35
C PRO A 22 26.94 -17.74 -9.12
N GLY A 23 25.66 -18.08 -8.99
CA GLY A 23 24.60 -17.09 -8.75
C GLY A 23 23.88 -16.60 -10.00
N SER A 24 24.22 -17.10 -11.20
CA SER A 24 23.46 -16.84 -12.44
C SER A 24 22.22 -17.73 -12.63
N GLY A 25 21.73 -18.35 -11.56
CA GLY A 25 20.67 -19.35 -11.60
C GLY A 25 21.20 -20.77 -11.74
N GLU A 26 20.29 -21.75 -11.72
CA GLU A 26 20.66 -23.16 -11.81
C GLU A 26 20.64 -23.65 -13.25
N THR A 27 21.58 -24.54 -13.59
CA THR A 27 21.55 -25.28 -14.85
C THR A 27 20.73 -26.55 -14.67
N ALA A 28 19.60 -26.65 -15.35
CA ALA A 28 18.69 -27.79 -15.22
C ALA A 28 18.03 -28.15 -16.55
N GLY A 29 17.93 -29.46 -16.80
CA GLY A 29 17.36 -30.00 -18.04
C GLY A 29 18.30 -29.87 -19.24
N VAL A 30 18.55 -30.99 -19.89
CA VAL A 30 19.28 -31.05 -21.17
C VAL A 30 18.52 -31.99 -22.10
N LEU A 31 18.22 -31.50 -23.30
CA LEU A 31 17.58 -32.29 -24.36
C LEU A 31 18.39 -32.13 -25.64
N GLN A 32 18.94 -33.22 -26.16
CA GLN A 32 19.59 -33.21 -27.47
C GLN A 32 18.60 -33.59 -28.57
N SER A 33 18.53 -32.79 -29.62
CA SER A 33 17.73 -33.05 -30.83
C SER A 33 18.60 -32.81 -32.07
N GLY A 34 19.09 -33.91 -32.66
CA GLY A 34 19.99 -33.84 -33.82
C GLY A 34 21.30 -33.13 -33.50
N THR A 35 21.56 -32.00 -34.16
CA THR A 35 22.76 -31.17 -33.99
C THR A 35 22.60 -30.09 -32.92
N GLU A 36 21.41 -29.93 -32.35
CA GLU A 36 21.13 -28.95 -31.31
C GLU A 36 21.01 -29.63 -29.94
N ALA A 37 21.47 -28.95 -28.91
CA ALA A 37 21.23 -29.26 -27.52
C ALA A 37 20.49 -28.09 -26.86
N TYR A 38 19.35 -28.39 -26.25
CA TYR A 38 18.54 -27.47 -25.49
C TYR A 38 18.94 -27.58 -24.01
N VAL A 39 19.44 -26.49 -23.45
CA VAL A 39 19.96 -26.44 -22.07
C VAL A 39 19.20 -25.40 -21.28
N GLY A 40 18.56 -25.79 -20.18
CA GLY A 40 17.99 -24.83 -19.24
C GLY A 40 19.07 -24.24 -18.32
N HIS A 41 19.10 -22.91 -18.21
CA HIS A 41 19.95 -22.22 -17.24
C HIS A 41 19.27 -20.94 -16.74
N GLY A 42 19.12 -20.79 -15.43
CA GLY A 42 18.37 -19.69 -14.83
C GLY A 42 16.96 -19.63 -15.40
N ASN A 43 16.52 -18.47 -15.89
CA ASN A 43 15.24 -18.30 -16.59
C ASN A 43 15.35 -18.41 -18.10
N SER A 44 16.39 -19.10 -18.62
CA SER A 44 16.67 -19.15 -20.04
C SER A 44 16.73 -20.57 -20.57
N LEU A 45 16.22 -20.76 -21.79
CA LEU A 45 16.52 -21.94 -22.59
C LEU A 45 17.55 -21.59 -23.65
N LEU A 46 18.71 -22.23 -23.58
CA LEU A 46 19.81 -22.07 -24.51
C LEU A 46 19.70 -23.11 -25.63
N VAL A 47 19.90 -22.68 -26.87
CA VAL A 47 20.06 -23.57 -28.03
C VAL A 47 21.54 -23.57 -28.40
N VAL A 48 22.17 -24.72 -28.16
CA VAL A 48 23.61 -24.95 -28.27
C VAL A 48 23.88 -25.90 -29.44
N ASP A 49 24.93 -25.63 -30.22
CA ASP A 49 25.39 -26.58 -31.25
C ASP A 49 26.13 -27.69 -30.52
N ALA A 50 25.60 -28.90 -30.63
CA ALA A 50 26.09 -30.05 -29.88
C ALA A 50 27.54 -30.44 -30.26
N ARG A 51 28.06 -29.98 -31.39
CA ARG A 51 29.42 -30.24 -31.88
C ARG A 51 30.42 -29.19 -31.39
N THR A 52 30.02 -27.92 -31.34
CA THR A 52 30.94 -26.80 -31.03
C THR A 52 30.76 -26.22 -29.63
N GLY A 53 29.61 -26.40 -29.00
CA GLY A 53 29.28 -25.80 -27.70
C GLY A 53 28.95 -24.31 -27.75
N VAL A 54 28.79 -23.74 -28.95
CA VAL A 54 28.40 -22.34 -29.15
C VAL A 54 26.89 -22.20 -28.97
N ILE A 55 26.44 -21.15 -28.29
CA ILE A 55 25.03 -20.79 -28.13
C ILE A 55 24.62 -19.88 -29.30
N HIS A 56 23.57 -20.22 -30.05
CA HIS A 56 23.07 -19.36 -31.16
C HIS A 56 21.72 -18.75 -30.86
N ARG A 57 20.96 -19.33 -29.93
CA ARG A 57 19.69 -18.77 -29.49
C ARG A 57 19.50 -18.95 -28.00
N ARG A 58 18.72 -18.04 -27.45
CA ARG A 58 18.48 -17.96 -26.02
C ARG A 58 17.08 -17.39 -25.82
N TYR A 59 16.19 -18.22 -25.31
CA TYR A 59 14.80 -17.84 -25.06
C TYR A 59 14.63 -17.48 -23.58
N ARG A 60 14.10 -16.29 -23.31
CA ARG A 60 13.77 -15.84 -21.95
C ARG A 60 12.42 -16.38 -21.54
N LEU A 61 12.40 -17.00 -20.38
CA LEU A 61 11.23 -17.66 -19.82
C LEU A 61 10.79 -16.95 -18.53
N PRO A 62 9.49 -17.01 -18.18
CA PRO A 62 8.93 -16.33 -17.02
C PRO A 62 9.61 -16.63 -15.68
N ALA A 63 10.13 -17.83 -15.48
CA ALA A 63 10.69 -18.30 -14.21
C ALA A 63 11.89 -19.23 -14.42
N GLN A 64 12.45 -19.75 -13.32
CA GLN A 64 13.60 -20.66 -13.37
C GLN A 64 13.26 -21.96 -14.09
N VAL A 65 14.08 -22.34 -15.07
CA VAL A 65 13.97 -23.63 -15.76
C VAL A 65 14.37 -24.74 -14.80
N SER A 66 13.52 -25.77 -14.68
CA SER A 66 13.77 -26.94 -13.84
C SER A 66 13.87 -28.23 -14.65
N ALA A 67 13.26 -28.30 -15.84
CA ALA A 67 13.42 -29.41 -16.76
C ALA A 67 13.18 -29.01 -18.22
N VAL A 68 13.77 -29.78 -19.15
CA VAL A 68 13.54 -29.66 -20.59
C VAL A 68 13.21 -31.06 -21.12
N THR A 69 12.07 -31.19 -21.79
CA THR A 69 11.57 -32.45 -22.35
C THR A 69 11.14 -32.26 -23.79
N SER A 70 10.91 -33.36 -24.52
CA SER A 70 10.32 -33.29 -25.86
C SER A 70 8.90 -33.83 -25.83
N SER A 71 7.96 -33.07 -26.40
CA SER A 71 6.59 -33.51 -26.63
C SER A 71 6.22 -33.27 -28.08
N ALA A 72 5.82 -34.32 -28.80
CA ALA A 72 5.50 -34.26 -30.22
C ALA A 72 6.58 -33.60 -31.11
N GLY A 73 7.86 -33.74 -30.73
CA GLY A 73 8.99 -33.14 -31.44
C GLY A 73 9.26 -31.67 -31.11
N VAL A 74 8.48 -31.07 -30.20
CA VAL A 74 8.67 -29.69 -29.71
C VAL A 74 9.34 -29.72 -28.33
N PRO A 75 10.37 -28.89 -28.06
CA PRO A 75 10.89 -28.72 -26.72
C PRO A 75 9.82 -28.12 -25.79
N VAL A 76 9.56 -28.80 -24.68
CA VAL A 76 8.68 -28.34 -23.60
C VAL A 76 9.52 -28.11 -22.37
N VAL A 77 9.49 -26.88 -21.86
CA VAL A 77 10.24 -26.46 -20.69
C VAL A 77 9.31 -26.47 -19.48
N THR A 78 9.75 -27.08 -18.39
CA THR A 78 9.13 -26.94 -17.08
C THR A 78 9.87 -25.84 -16.31
N MET A 79 9.11 -24.96 -15.69
CA MET A 79 9.62 -23.84 -14.90
C MET A 79 9.11 -23.92 -13.47
N THR A 80 9.91 -23.45 -12.52
CA THR A 80 9.53 -23.36 -11.11
C THR A 80 9.55 -21.89 -10.71
N TYR A 81 8.41 -21.40 -10.23
CA TYR A 81 8.23 -20.02 -9.76
C TYR A 81 8.64 -19.90 -8.29
N SER A 82 8.88 -18.66 -7.85
CA SER A 82 9.29 -18.29 -6.49
C SER A 82 8.32 -18.73 -5.39
N ASN A 83 7.03 -18.88 -5.70
CA ASN A 83 6.01 -19.42 -4.79
C ASN A 83 5.95 -20.97 -4.77
N GLY A 84 6.82 -21.65 -5.52
CA GLY A 84 6.87 -23.10 -5.67
C GLY A 84 5.90 -23.68 -6.69
N ALA A 85 5.12 -22.86 -7.39
CA ALA A 85 4.28 -23.32 -8.49
C ALA A 85 5.13 -23.81 -9.68
N GLU A 86 4.60 -24.76 -10.44
CA GLU A 86 5.21 -25.22 -11.69
C GLU A 86 4.43 -24.69 -12.89
N GLY A 87 5.16 -24.20 -13.90
CA GLY A 87 4.64 -23.85 -15.21
C GLY A 87 5.24 -24.73 -16.29
N ARG A 88 4.57 -24.81 -17.44
CA ARG A 88 5.09 -25.49 -18.63
C ARG A 88 4.87 -24.63 -19.85
N MET A 89 5.86 -24.61 -20.74
CA MET A 89 5.82 -23.79 -21.93
C MET A 89 6.44 -24.53 -23.12
N GLY A 90 5.71 -24.56 -24.23
CA GLY A 90 6.22 -25.02 -25.52
C GLY A 90 7.14 -23.98 -26.16
N ILE A 91 8.23 -24.44 -26.77
CA ILE A 91 9.17 -23.59 -27.51
C ILE A 91 9.02 -23.86 -29.00
N LEU A 92 8.34 -22.95 -29.68
CA LEU A 92 8.10 -22.99 -31.11
C LEU A 92 9.33 -22.49 -31.88
N PRO A 93 9.41 -22.74 -33.20
CA PRO A 93 10.50 -22.19 -34.04
C PRO A 93 10.60 -20.65 -33.99
N SER A 94 9.48 -19.99 -33.72
CA SER A 94 9.37 -18.53 -33.53
C SER A 94 9.72 -18.05 -32.12
N GLY A 95 9.94 -18.95 -31.17
CA GLY A 95 10.17 -18.65 -29.75
C GLY A 95 9.13 -19.27 -28.82
N PRO A 96 9.06 -18.81 -27.56
CA PRO A 96 8.05 -19.26 -26.60
C PRO A 96 6.63 -19.11 -27.15
N GLU A 97 5.74 -20.05 -26.82
CA GLU A 97 4.36 -20.06 -27.33
C GLU A 97 3.52 -18.85 -26.86
N SER A 98 3.86 -18.28 -25.71
CA SER A 98 3.19 -17.13 -25.10
C SER A 98 4.21 -16.14 -24.52
N LEU A 99 3.84 -14.86 -24.51
CA LEU A 99 4.59 -13.81 -23.82
C LEU A 99 3.99 -13.59 -22.43
N GLU A 100 4.38 -14.44 -21.50
CA GLU A 100 3.91 -14.36 -20.12
C GLU A 100 4.69 -13.31 -19.29
N PRO A 101 4.05 -12.72 -18.27
CA PRO A 101 4.75 -11.94 -17.25
C PRO A 101 5.78 -12.76 -16.50
N PHE A 102 6.92 -12.16 -16.15
CA PHE A 102 7.96 -12.81 -15.37
C PHE A 102 7.55 -12.99 -13.90
N ASP A 103 8.21 -13.95 -13.25
CA ASP A 103 8.16 -14.21 -11.82
C ASP A 103 8.63 -13.00 -11.01
N VAL A 104 8.22 -12.91 -9.76
CA VAL A 104 8.46 -11.75 -8.89
C VAL A 104 9.74 -11.85 -8.06
N ASP A 105 10.59 -12.87 -8.31
CA ASP A 105 11.89 -13.01 -7.65
C ASP A 105 12.89 -11.95 -8.18
N PRO A 106 13.37 -11.01 -7.33
CA PRO A 106 14.35 -10.01 -7.72
C PRO A 106 15.66 -10.59 -8.31
N LYS A 107 16.05 -11.82 -7.92
CA LYS A 107 17.30 -12.45 -8.38
C LYS A 107 17.28 -12.76 -9.88
N LEU A 108 16.12 -13.14 -10.41
CA LEU A 108 15.92 -13.50 -11.82
C LEU A 108 16.47 -12.41 -12.75
N TYR A 109 16.20 -11.16 -12.39
CA TYR A 109 16.55 -9.99 -13.20
C TYR A 109 18.04 -9.66 -13.23
N GLY A 110 18.87 -10.33 -12.43
CA GLY A 110 20.33 -10.15 -12.39
C GLY A 110 21.14 -11.29 -13.01
N TRP A 111 20.53 -12.47 -13.24
CA TRP A 111 21.25 -13.69 -13.60
C TRP A 111 22.15 -13.55 -14.83
N LEU A 112 21.62 -12.99 -15.92
CA LEU A 112 22.37 -12.78 -17.16
C LEU A 112 23.57 -11.85 -17.01
N ARG A 113 23.45 -10.84 -16.15
CA ARG A 113 24.57 -9.96 -15.83
C ARG A 113 25.64 -10.71 -15.03
N THR A 114 25.22 -11.57 -14.10
CA THR A 114 26.15 -12.45 -13.37
C THR A 114 26.86 -13.42 -14.31
N GLU A 115 26.19 -13.98 -15.33
CA GLU A 115 26.83 -14.83 -16.35
C GLU A 115 27.96 -14.11 -17.11
N ALA A 116 27.86 -12.78 -17.27
CA ALA A 116 28.85 -11.98 -18.00
C ALA A 116 30.02 -11.49 -17.14
N ALA A 117 30.03 -11.77 -15.84
CA ALA A 117 31.08 -11.37 -14.91
C ALA A 117 32.35 -12.24 -15.03
N VAL A 118 32.84 -12.39 -16.25
CA VAL A 118 34.01 -13.22 -16.62
C VAL A 118 35.26 -12.37 -16.82
N ALA A 119 36.43 -13.00 -16.75
CA ALA A 119 37.71 -12.31 -16.93
C ALA A 119 37.96 -11.78 -18.36
N ASP A 120 37.48 -12.50 -19.38
CA ASP A 120 37.62 -12.12 -20.80
C ASP A 120 36.25 -12.21 -21.51
N PRO A 121 35.49 -11.09 -21.56
CA PRO A 121 34.17 -11.08 -22.18
C PRO A 121 34.22 -11.29 -23.70
N VAL A 122 35.30 -10.86 -24.37
CA VAL A 122 35.44 -10.98 -25.83
C VAL A 122 35.66 -12.45 -26.22
N ALA A 123 36.53 -13.16 -25.49
CA ALA A 123 36.66 -14.60 -25.69
C ALA A 123 35.34 -15.33 -25.40
N ARG A 124 34.62 -14.94 -24.35
CA ARG A 124 33.34 -15.56 -24.00
C ARG A 124 32.23 -15.30 -25.04
N LEU A 125 32.23 -14.15 -25.71
CA LEU A 125 31.30 -13.86 -26.82
C LEU A 125 31.43 -14.85 -27.99
N SER A 126 32.61 -15.44 -28.22
CA SER A 126 32.78 -16.47 -29.26
C SER A 126 32.00 -17.77 -28.93
N GLN A 127 31.71 -18.01 -27.65
CA GLN A 127 30.93 -19.15 -27.17
C GLN A 127 29.46 -18.78 -26.91
N ASP A 128 29.19 -17.57 -26.42
CA ASP A 128 27.84 -17.07 -26.15
C ASP A 128 27.62 -15.65 -26.75
N PRO A 129 27.40 -15.55 -28.07
CA PRO A 129 27.05 -14.30 -28.72
C PRO A 129 25.61 -13.84 -28.43
N THR A 130 24.89 -14.48 -27.50
CA THR A 130 23.47 -14.17 -27.20
C THR A 130 23.26 -13.46 -25.87
N ASN A 131 24.32 -13.23 -25.09
CA ASN A 131 24.23 -12.53 -23.82
C ASN A 131 24.57 -11.03 -24.02
N PRO A 132 23.59 -10.11 -23.86
CA PRO A 132 23.82 -8.68 -24.06
C PRO A 132 24.83 -8.07 -23.08
N TRP A 133 25.01 -8.68 -21.90
CA TRP A 133 25.94 -8.18 -20.89
C TRP A 133 27.40 -8.49 -21.25
N LEU A 134 27.68 -9.56 -22.00
CA LEU A 134 29.03 -9.82 -22.50
C LEU A 134 29.46 -8.75 -23.51
N TYR A 135 28.54 -8.33 -24.38
CA TYR A 135 28.74 -7.19 -25.27
C TYR A 135 28.99 -5.89 -24.51
N LEU A 136 28.20 -5.61 -23.47
CA LEU A 136 28.40 -4.42 -22.64
C LEU A 136 29.78 -4.40 -21.96
N GLU A 137 30.22 -5.52 -21.38
CA GLU A 137 31.54 -5.61 -20.75
C GLU A 137 32.67 -5.52 -21.79
N ALA A 138 32.49 -6.10 -22.99
CA ALA A 138 33.41 -5.90 -24.11
C ALA A 138 33.49 -4.43 -24.56
N ALA A 139 32.35 -3.71 -24.58
CA ALA A 139 32.32 -2.28 -24.87
C ALA A 139 33.09 -1.47 -23.81
N ARG A 140 32.94 -1.81 -22.52
CA ARG A 140 33.70 -1.16 -21.43
C ARG A 140 35.21 -1.39 -21.53
N ALA A 141 35.62 -2.55 -22.03
CA ALA A 141 37.03 -2.88 -22.25
C ALA A 141 37.60 -2.25 -23.52
N ALA A 142 36.75 -1.88 -24.48
CA ALA A 142 37.16 -1.22 -25.72
C ALA A 142 37.60 0.24 -25.48
N GLN A 143 38.31 0.80 -26.46
CA GLN A 143 38.71 2.20 -26.40
C GLN A 143 37.46 3.11 -26.54
N PRO A 144 37.25 4.09 -25.64
CA PRO A 144 36.12 5.00 -25.75
C PRO A 144 36.09 5.77 -27.08
N GLY A 145 34.93 5.81 -27.72
CA GLY A 145 34.68 6.40 -29.04
C GLY A 145 35.17 5.56 -30.22
N SER A 146 35.64 4.33 -30.00
CA SER A 146 36.10 3.46 -31.09
C SER A 146 34.95 2.78 -31.83
N ALA A 147 35.20 2.35 -33.07
CA ALA A 147 34.25 1.52 -33.82
C ALA A 147 33.91 0.23 -33.08
N ALA A 148 34.90 -0.40 -32.42
CA ALA A 148 34.68 -1.61 -31.64
C ALA A 148 33.73 -1.38 -30.46
N GLU A 149 33.84 -0.26 -29.74
CA GLU A 149 32.88 0.09 -28.68
C GLU A 149 31.47 0.23 -29.25
N ALA A 150 31.32 0.91 -30.39
CA ALA A 150 30.02 1.08 -31.05
C ALA A 150 29.41 -0.26 -31.48
N ASP A 151 30.19 -1.13 -32.12
CA ASP A 151 29.77 -2.47 -32.56
C ASP A 151 29.32 -3.32 -31.37
N TYR A 152 30.05 -3.25 -30.24
CA TYR A 152 29.66 -3.95 -29.03
C TYR A 152 28.39 -3.37 -28.39
N ILE A 153 28.21 -2.05 -28.38
CA ILE A 153 26.96 -1.43 -27.90
C ILE A 153 25.78 -1.87 -28.77
N GLU A 154 25.93 -1.91 -30.09
CA GLU A 154 24.91 -2.40 -31.01
C GLU A 154 24.56 -3.87 -30.72
N GLY A 155 25.58 -4.73 -30.57
CA GLY A 155 25.36 -6.13 -30.20
C GLY A 155 24.67 -6.30 -28.84
N ALA A 156 24.93 -5.43 -27.87
CA ALA A 156 24.23 -5.43 -26.59
C ALA A 156 22.74 -5.08 -26.75
N LEU A 157 22.41 -4.11 -27.61
CA LEU A 157 21.03 -3.71 -27.90
C LEU A 157 20.27 -4.81 -28.65
N GLU A 158 20.90 -5.44 -29.64
CA GLU A 158 20.29 -6.50 -30.45
C GLU A 158 19.94 -7.75 -29.63
N ASN A 159 20.76 -8.05 -28.61
CA ASN A 159 20.59 -9.25 -27.78
C ASN A 159 19.81 -8.99 -26.47
N ALA A 160 19.44 -7.74 -26.17
CA ALA A 160 18.60 -7.41 -25.03
C ALA A 160 17.12 -7.65 -25.38
N ALA A 161 16.59 -8.79 -24.97
CA ALA A 161 15.29 -9.28 -25.44
C ALA A 161 14.11 -8.89 -24.56
N THR A 162 14.35 -8.47 -23.31
CA THR A 162 13.31 -8.26 -22.29
C THR A 162 13.37 -6.87 -21.71
N PHE A 163 12.25 -6.44 -21.10
CA PHE A 163 12.17 -5.12 -20.50
C PHE A 163 13.22 -4.87 -19.42
N TYR A 164 13.53 -5.88 -18.59
CA TYR A 164 14.50 -5.70 -17.52
C TYR A 164 15.93 -5.66 -18.07
N GLU A 165 16.23 -6.42 -19.13
CA GLU A 165 17.52 -6.34 -19.82
C GLU A 165 17.72 -4.95 -20.42
N GLY A 166 16.75 -4.47 -21.23
CA GLY A 166 16.84 -3.18 -21.88
C GLY A 166 16.85 -2.00 -20.90
N ALA A 167 16.01 -2.04 -19.86
CA ALA A 167 15.93 -0.96 -18.89
C ALA A 167 17.20 -0.85 -18.03
N GLN A 168 17.74 -1.99 -17.58
CA GLN A 168 19.03 -2.02 -16.91
C GLN A 168 20.19 -1.63 -17.82
N LEU A 169 20.20 -2.07 -19.08
CA LEU A 169 21.21 -1.72 -20.08
C LEU A 169 21.24 -0.20 -20.30
N ALA A 170 20.07 0.45 -20.44
CA ALA A 170 19.98 1.90 -20.55
C ALA A 170 20.65 2.61 -19.36
N ARG A 171 20.48 2.09 -18.14
CA ARG A 171 21.12 2.67 -16.95
C ARG A 171 22.63 2.59 -17.01
N GLU A 172 23.17 1.47 -17.49
CA GLU A 172 24.61 1.32 -17.64
C GLU A 172 25.16 2.16 -18.79
N LEU A 173 24.47 2.26 -19.92
CA LEU A 173 24.84 3.10 -21.06
C LEU A 173 24.91 4.59 -20.67
N MET A 174 24.04 5.04 -19.76
CA MET A 174 24.10 6.40 -19.21
C MET A 174 25.30 6.64 -18.27
N ARG A 175 26.00 5.59 -17.82
CA ARG A 175 27.21 5.69 -16.99
C ARG A 175 28.51 5.69 -17.80
N PHE A 176 28.44 5.48 -19.12
CA PHE A 176 29.60 5.63 -19.99
C PHE A 176 30.10 7.08 -19.98
N SER A 177 31.36 7.27 -20.39
CA SER A 177 31.98 8.58 -20.52
C SER A 177 32.53 8.76 -21.95
N PRO A 178 31.82 9.50 -22.82
CA PRO A 178 30.55 10.22 -22.58
C PRO A 178 29.31 9.28 -22.47
N PRO A 179 28.20 9.73 -21.87
CA PRO A 179 26.96 8.95 -21.81
C PRO A 179 26.41 8.61 -23.19
N GLN A 180 26.01 7.36 -23.39
CA GLN A 180 25.49 6.85 -24.65
C GLN A 180 23.98 7.10 -24.79
N ASN A 181 23.57 8.37 -24.80
CA ASN A 181 22.15 8.80 -24.68
C ASN A 181 21.23 8.15 -25.72
N GLN A 182 21.65 8.05 -26.98
CA GLN A 182 20.83 7.48 -28.05
C GLN A 182 20.63 5.97 -27.86
N ALA A 183 21.71 5.24 -27.56
CA ALA A 183 21.64 3.80 -27.28
C ALA A 183 20.79 3.53 -26.03
N ALA A 184 20.95 4.33 -24.97
CA ALA A 184 20.15 4.22 -23.76
C ALA A 184 18.65 4.49 -24.04
N ALA A 185 18.34 5.47 -24.88
CA ALA A 185 16.96 5.74 -25.30
C ALA A 185 16.36 4.58 -26.11
N SER A 186 17.12 4.00 -27.05
CA SER A 186 16.68 2.82 -27.81
C SER A 186 16.41 1.63 -26.90
N ALA A 187 17.30 1.38 -25.94
CA ALA A 187 17.14 0.30 -24.95
C ALA A 187 15.87 0.49 -24.10
N MET A 188 15.60 1.71 -23.64
CA MET A 188 14.40 2.02 -22.84
C MET A 188 13.12 1.92 -23.67
N TYR A 189 13.16 2.36 -24.93
CA TYR A 189 12.02 2.24 -25.83
C TYR A 189 11.66 0.77 -26.09
N ALA A 190 12.67 -0.06 -26.40
CA ALA A 190 12.47 -1.51 -26.54
C ALA A 190 11.95 -2.13 -25.23
N ALA A 191 12.48 -1.71 -24.09
CA ALA A 191 12.06 -2.23 -22.80
C ALA A 191 10.59 -1.95 -22.48
N PHE A 192 10.11 -0.72 -22.68
CA PHE A 192 8.70 -0.40 -22.48
C PHE A 192 7.78 -1.07 -23.49
N GLY A 193 8.26 -1.30 -24.72
CA GLY A 193 7.57 -2.15 -25.70
C GLY A 193 7.33 -3.57 -25.19
N ASP A 194 8.38 -4.26 -24.73
CA ASP A 194 8.26 -5.62 -24.16
C ASP A 194 7.41 -5.65 -22.88
N PHE A 195 7.57 -4.67 -22.00
CA PHE A 195 6.77 -4.54 -20.78
C PHE A 195 5.27 -4.47 -21.08
N VAL A 196 4.87 -3.64 -22.05
CA VAL A 196 3.47 -3.52 -22.49
C VAL A 196 3.00 -4.80 -23.19
N ALA A 197 3.82 -5.38 -24.07
CA ALA A 197 3.50 -6.60 -24.82
C ALA A 197 3.22 -7.80 -23.91
N ARG A 198 3.93 -7.92 -22.79
CA ARG A 198 3.71 -8.94 -21.74
C ARG A 198 2.53 -8.64 -20.82
N GLY A 199 1.82 -7.53 -21.04
CA GLY A 199 0.63 -7.17 -20.28
C GLY A 199 0.89 -6.37 -18.99
N TYR A 200 2.09 -5.87 -18.73
CA TYR A 200 2.30 -5.05 -17.54
C TYR A 200 1.62 -3.68 -17.65
N ARG A 201 1.28 -3.08 -16.50
CA ARG A 201 0.57 -1.81 -16.37
C ARG A 201 1.22 -0.95 -15.29
N ALA A 202 1.51 0.31 -15.63
CA ALA A 202 2.13 1.25 -14.70
C ALA A 202 1.37 1.43 -13.37
N PRO A 203 0.01 1.46 -13.32
CA PRO A 203 -0.71 1.55 -12.04
C PRO A 203 -0.51 0.38 -11.07
N LEU A 204 -0.03 -0.77 -11.55
CA LEU A 204 0.27 -1.95 -10.72
C LEU A 204 1.73 -2.00 -10.25
N LEU A 205 2.56 -1.03 -10.65
CA LEU A 205 3.99 -1.01 -10.32
C LEU A 205 4.24 -0.22 -9.04
N PHE A 206 3.64 -0.66 -7.92
CA PHE A 206 3.78 -0.02 -6.61
C PHE A 206 4.81 -0.72 -5.71
N ASP A 207 5.35 -1.90 -6.08
CA ASP A 207 6.56 -2.44 -5.44
C ASP A 207 7.80 -1.75 -6.01
N GLN A 208 8.29 -0.74 -5.27
CA GLN A 208 9.45 0.04 -5.66
C GLN A 208 10.74 -0.78 -5.68
N SER A 209 10.86 -1.79 -4.80
CA SER A 209 12.08 -2.61 -4.72
C SER A 209 12.21 -3.48 -5.96
N LEU A 210 11.10 -4.08 -6.40
CA LEU A 210 11.04 -4.88 -7.61
C LEU A 210 11.19 -4.01 -8.87
N ALA A 211 10.56 -2.84 -8.90
CA ALA A 211 10.75 -1.87 -9.99
C ALA A 211 12.22 -1.44 -10.14
N GLU A 212 12.95 -1.28 -9.03
CA GLU A 212 14.39 -0.99 -9.08
C GLU A 212 15.18 -2.16 -9.65
N SER A 213 14.83 -3.41 -9.31
CA SER A 213 15.39 -4.62 -9.92
C SER A 213 15.14 -4.72 -11.42
N TYR A 214 14.02 -4.17 -11.92
CA TYR A 214 13.76 -4.07 -13.35
C TYR A 214 14.68 -3.07 -14.06
N GLY A 215 15.37 -2.20 -13.31
CA GLY A 215 16.16 -1.12 -13.89
C GLY A 215 15.32 0.09 -14.33
N PHE A 216 14.13 0.27 -13.77
CA PHE A 216 13.19 1.32 -14.19
C PHE A 216 13.63 2.73 -13.79
N PRO A 217 13.13 3.77 -14.48
CA PRO A 217 13.75 5.09 -14.48
C PRO A 217 13.57 5.90 -13.20
N LEU A 218 12.67 5.51 -12.29
CA LEU A 218 12.35 6.28 -11.09
C LEU A 218 13.57 6.45 -10.16
N GLY A 219 14.24 5.35 -9.83
CA GLY A 219 15.45 5.39 -8.99
C GLY A 219 16.59 6.14 -9.66
N ALA A 220 16.73 6.00 -10.98
CA ALA A 220 17.73 6.71 -11.76
C ALA A 220 17.49 8.24 -11.79
N LEU A 221 16.24 8.68 -11.95
CA LEU A 221 15.86 10.09 -11.86
C LEU A 221 16.16 10.66 -10.47
N LYS A 222 15.69 10.00 -9.40
CA LYS A 222 15.94 10.44 -8.01
C LYS A 222 17.44 10.54 -7.73
N ALA A 223 18.22 9.57 -8.20
CA ALA A 223 19.67 9.58 -8.03
C ALA A 223 20.37 10.70 -8.82
N ALA A 224 19.89 11.03 -10.02
CA ALA A 224 20.41 12.16 -10.81
C ALA A 224 20.09 13.50 -10.14
N LEU A 225 18.85 13.70 -9.68
CA LEU A 225 18.43 14.89 -8.92
C LEU A 225 19.26 15.06 -7.64
N GLY A 226 19.44 13.98 -6.87
CA GLY A 226 20.23 14.00 -5.64
C GLY A 226 21.71 14.33 -5.85
N ARG A 227 22.26 14.09 -7.05
CA ARG A 227 23.63 14.48 -7.43
C ARG A 227 23.72 15.84 -8.11
N GLY A 228 22.59 16.49 -8.40
CA GLY A 228 22.55 17.71 -9.22
C GLY A 228 22.90 17.48 -10.70
N ASP A 229 22.82 16.24 -11.18
CA ASP A 229 23.06 15.89 -12.59
C ASP A 229 21.81 16.20 -13.43
N MET A 230 21.70 17.44 -13.88
CA MET A 230 20.54 17.90 -14.64
C MET A 230 20.41 17.26 -16.02
N GLN A 231 21.52 16.85 -16.64
CA GLN A 231 21.49 16.16 -17.92
C GLN A 231 20.93 14.74 -17.77
N GLY A 232 21.42 13.99 -16.77
CA GLY A 232 20.85 12.69 -16.42
C GLY A 232 19.40 12.80 -15.98
N ALA A 233 19.05 13.80 -15.17
CA ALA A 233 17.67 14.03 -14.74
C ALA A 233 16.73 14.31 -15.92
N ALA A 234 17.16 15.12 -16.89
CA ALA A 234 16.39 15.38 -18.11
C ALA A 234 16.11 14.10 -18.90
N PHE A 235 17.14 13.25 -19.08
CA PHE A 235 16.98 11.96 -19.75
C PHE A 235 15.96 11.06 -19.05
N TRP A 236 16.05 10.90 -17.72
CA TRP A 236 15.18 10.00 -16.98
C TRP A 236 13.75 10.53 -16.78
N ALA A 237 13.56 11.84 -16.76
CA ALA A 237 12.26 12.46 -16.55
C ALA A 237 11.23 12.08 -17.62
N ASP A 238 11.64 12.00 -18.90
CA ASP A 238 10.75 11.60 -20.00
C ASP A 238 10.28 10.14 -19.86
N TRP A 239 11.14 9.25 -19.38
CA TRP A 239 10.77 7.85 -19.14
C TRP A 239 9.88 7.68 -17.90
N VAL A 240 10.15 8.41 -16.82
CA VAL A 240 9.28 8.44 -15.63
C VAL A 240 7.89 8.98 -15.99
N TYR A 241 7.81 9.96 -16.89
CA TYR A 241 6.54 10.52 -17.34
C TYR A 241 5.61 9.51 -18.02
N LEU A 242 6.16 8.56 -18.80
CA LEU A 242 5.36 7.49 -19.40
C LEU A 242 4.74 6.55 -18.35
N LEU A 243 5.43 6.34 -17.23
CA LEU A 243 4.96 5.53 -16.10
C LEU A 243 4.12 6.32 -15.09
N ALA A 244 4.08 7.65 -15.18
CA ALA A 244 3.49 8.49 -14.16
C ALA A 244 1.96 8.32 -14.07
N THR A 245 1.49 7.93 -12.89
CA THR A 245 0.08 7.66 -12.60
C THR A 245 -0.25 8.03 -11.15
N PRO A 246 -1.48 8.48 -10.83
CA PRO A 246 -1.90 8.72 -9.44
C PRO A 246 -1.80 7.49 -8.54
N ALA A 247 -1.86 6.28 -9.11
CA ALA A 247 -1.75 5.03 -8.36
C ALA A 247 -0.32 4.75 -7.84
N VAL A 248 0.71 5.42 -8.40
CA VAL A 248 2.11 5.30 -7.98
C VAL A 248 2.63 6.73 -7.72
N PRO A 249 2.23 7.35 -6.59
CA PRO A 249 2.41 8.78 -6.34
C PRO A 249 3.87 9.24 -6.38
N GLU A 250 4.82 8.34 -6.14
CA GLU A 250 6.26 8.61 -6.16
C GLU A 250 6.76 9.02 -7.54
N THR A 251 6.12 8.54 -8.61
CA THR A 251 6.45 8.94 -9.99
C THR A 251 6.08 10.41 -10.22
N GLN A 252 4.88 10.83 -9.83
CA GLN A 252 4.43 12.23 -9.90
C GLN A 252 5.24 13.14 -8.97
N ALA A 253 5.59 12.65 -7.78
CA ALA A 253 6.43 13.39 -6.84
C ALA A 253 7.83 13.67 -7.42
N ALA A 254 8.47 12.68 -8.05
CA ALA A 254 9.78 12.84 -8.68
C ALA A 254 9.75 13.85 -9.85
N LEU A 255 8.68 13.86 -10.65
CA LEU A 255 8.52 14.86 -11.73
C LEU A 255 8.31 16.27 -11.17
N ARG A 256 7.59 16.40 -10.05
CA ARG A 256 7.40 17.68 -9.36
C ARG A 256 8.70 18.18 -8.75
N GLU A 257 9.49 17.28 -8.17
CA GLU A 257 10.84 17.60 -7.69
C GLU A 257 11.73 18.09 -8.83
N TYR A 258 11.76 17.38 -9.97
CA TYR A 258 12.48 17.81 -11.17
C TYR A 258 12.04 19.21 -11.66
N SER A 259 10.74 19.51 -11.65
CA SER A 259 10.24 20.85 -11.98
C SER A 259 10.76 21.93 -11.03
N THR A 260 10.99 21.59 -9.75
CA THR A 260 11.52 22.51 -8.74
C THR A 260 13.00 22.81 -9.01
N TYR A 261 13.78 21.79 -9.39
CA TYR A 261 15.18 21.97 -9.80
C TYR A 261 15.32 22.84 -11.06
N LEU A 262 14.49 22.60 -12.08
CA LEU A 262 14.46 23.45 -13.29
C LEU A 262 14.17 24.91 -12.96
N ARG A 263 13.27 25.16 -12.01
CA ARG A 263 12.96 26.52 -11.57
C ARG A 263 14.12 27.17 -10.81
N ALA A 264 14.86 26.39 -10.03
CA ALA A 264 16.06 26.87 -9.33
C ALA A 264 17.20 27.22 -10.32
N ASP A 265 17.26 26.55 -11.46
CA ASP A 265 18.20 26.81 -12.57
C ASP A 265 17.68 27.91 -13.55
N ASP A 266 16.67 28.68 -13.16
CA ASP A 266 15.98 29.73 -13.95
C ASP A 266 15.34 29.26 -15.27
N GLN A 267 15.11 27.95 -15.45
CA GLN A 267 14.39 27.37 -16.59
C GLN A 267 12.87 27.35 -16.35
N ARG A 268 12.26 28.53 -16.17
CA ARG A 268 10.86 28.67 -15.70
C ARG A 268 9.82 28.01 -16.61
N GLU A 269 9.91 28.19 -17.91
CA GLU A 269 8.96 27.59 -18.86
C GLU A 269 9.02 26.06 -18.85
N ALA A 270 10.23 25.49 -18.74
CA ALA A 270 10.41 24.05 -18.60
C ALA A 270 9.84 23.56 -17.27
N ALA A 271 10.11 24.27 -16.18
CA ALA A 271 9.56 23.96 -14.87
C ALA A 271 8.02 23.93 -14.87
N ASP A 272 7.37 24.92 -15.49
CA ASP A 272 5.91 24.98 -15.53
C ASP A 272 5.30 23.83 -16.33
N ARG A 273 5.90 23.46 -17.47
CA ARG A 273 5.50 22.27 -18.26
C ARG A 273 5.62 20.98 -17.45
N TRP A 274 6.73 20.79 -16.73
CA TRP A 274 6.95 19.59 -15.93
C TRP A 274 6.05 19.54 -14.68
N LEU A 275 5.72 20.69 -14.12
CA LEU A 275 4.74 20.78 -13.04
C LEU A 275 3.34 20.38 -13.52
N GLU A 276 2.93 20.82 -14.71
CA GLU A 276 1.68 20.41 -15.34
C GLU A 276 1.67 18.89 -15.59
N ARG A 277 2.72 18.35 -16.23
CA ARG A 277 2.91 16.91 -16.45
C ARG A 277 2.79 16.08 -15.16
N SER A 278 3.33 16.60 -14.05
CA SER A 278 3.27 15.94 -12.74
C SER A 278 1.86 15.86 -12.13
N ARG A 279 0.91 16.67 -12.61
CA ARG A 279 -0.47 16.77 -12.10
C ARG A 279 -1.48 16.07 -13.01
N GLU A 280 -1.11 15.83 -14.27
CA GLU A 280 -1.95 15.12 -15.22
C GLU A 280 -2.38 13.73 -14.72
N GLY A 281 -3.66 13.40 -14.94
CA GLY A 281 -4.29 12.17 -14.46
C GLY A 281 -4.80 12.24 -13.01
N GLY A 282 -4.36 13.21 -12.21
CA GLY A 282 -4.83 13.44 -10.84
C GLY A 282 -6.16 14.19 -10.79
N GLY A 283 -7.27 13.52 -11.11
CA GLY A 283 -8.61 14.04 -10.82
C GLY A 283 -8.93 13.97 -9.33
N PHE A 284 -9.64 14.96 -8.79
CA PHE A 284 -10.19 14.86 -7.44
C PHE A 284 -11.33 13.82 -7.44
N ASP A 285 -11.12 12.70 -6.75
CA ASP A 285 -12.16 11.73 -6.44
C ASP A 285 -12.46 11.79 -4.93
N LEU A 286 -13.70 12.18 -4.59
CA LEU A 286 -14.16 12.26 -3.21
C LEU A 286 -14.16 10.87 -2.55
N ALA A 287 -14.51 9.82 -3.29
CA ALA A 287 -14.59 8.48 -2.74
C ALA A 287 -13.21 7.92 -2.37
N SER A 288 -12.20 8.11 -3.22
CA SER A 288 -10.82 7.77 -2.90
C SER A 288 -10.29 8.62 -1.74
N SER A 289 -10.58 9.93 -1.70
CA SER A 289 -10.16 10.83 -0.61
C SER A 289 -10.73 10.44 0.75
N VAL A 290 -12.04 10.13 0.81
CA VAL A 290 -12.69 9.66 2.04
C VAL A 290 -12.11 8.33 2.51
N ARG A 291 -11.82 7.42 1.57
CA ARG A 291 -11.22 6.14 1.88
C ARG A 291 -9.77 6.27 2.36
N GLN A 292 -9.00 7.18 1.76
CA GLN A 292 -7.65 7.50 2.23
C GLN A 292 -7.69 8.06 3.65
N ALA A 293 -8.62 8.97 3.95
CA ALA A 293 -8.82 9.45 5.32
C ALA A 293 -9.19 8.32 6.28
N ALA A 294 -10.03 7.36 5.86
CA ALA A 294 -10.35 6.18 6.66
C ALA A 294 -9.12 5.27 6.88
N LEU A 295 -8.26 5.09 5.86
CA LEU A 295 -6.99 4.36 5.97
C LEU A 295 -6.05 5.05 6.94
N ASP A 296 -5.87 6.36 6.83
CA ASP A 296 -5.00 7.14 7.70
C ASP A 296 -5.48 7.07 9.16
N VAL A 297 -6.81 7.17 9.37
CA VAL A 297 -7.42 6.97 10.70
C VAL A 297 -7.20 5.54 11.19
N GLY A 298 -7.43 4.51 10.37
CA GLY A 298 -7.19 3.12 10.73
C GLY A 298 -5.72 2.83 11.07
N ARG A 299 -4.78 3.44 10.34
CA ARG A 299 -3.33 3.33 10.56
C ARG A 299 -2.83 4.03 11.82
N THR A 300 -3.63 4.90 12.45
CA THR A 300 -3.34 5.33 13.82
C THR A 300 -3.28 4.16 14.80
N GLY A 301 -3.93 3.03 14.45
CA GLY A 301 -3.79 1.75 15.13
C GLY A 301 -4.28 1.75 16.58
N TRP A 302 -3.72 0.84 17.38
CA TRP A 302 -4.04 0.73 18.80
C TRP A 302 -3.73 1.99 19.61
N TYR A 303 -2.84 2.84 19.10
CA TYR A 303 -2.51 4.12 19.72
C TYR A 303 -3.74 5.04 19.81
N GLY A 304 -4.50 5.21 18.72
CA GLY A 304 -5.70 6.03 18.74
C GLY A 304 -6.80 5.42 19.63
N VAL A 305 -6.91 4.09 19.66
CA VAL A 305 -7.86 3.39 20.56
C VAL A 305 -7.49 3.64 22.02
N ALA A 306 -6.19 3.51 22.37
CA ALA A 306 -5.70 3.79 23.70
C ALA A 306 -5.94 5.24 24.12
N ALA A 307 -5.72 6.21 23.23
CA ALA A 307 -6.00 7.62 23.49
C ALA A 307 -7.49 7.86 23.81
N LEU A 308 -8.41 7.26 23.05
CA LEU A 308 -9.86 7.36 23.33
C LEU A 308 -10.24 6.72 24.67
N LEU A 309 -9.63 5.58 25.03
CA LEU A 309 -9.84 4.94 26.33
C LEU A 309 -9.25 5.76 27.50
N VAL A 310 -8.12 6.42 27.30
CA VAL A 310 -7.52 7.35 28.29
C VAL A 310 -8.41 8.57 28.48
N ALA A 311 -8.94 9.16 27.39
CA ALA A 311 -9.90 10.26 27.47
C ALA A 311 -11.18 9.83 28.22
N LEU A 312 -11.68 8.62 27.96
CA LEU A 312 -12.83 8.05 28.68
C LEU A 312 -12.52 7.85 30.18
N LEU A 313 -11.35 7.31 30.51
CA LEU A 313 -10.93 7.10 31.89
C LEU A 313 -10.81 8.43 32.64
N ALA A 314 -10.19 9.43 32.01
CA ALA A 314 -10.07 10.78 32.55
C ALA A 314 -11.45 11.40 32.82
N LEU A 315 -12.38 11.24 31.87
CA LEU A 315 -13.77 11.66 32.03
C LEU A 315 -14.43 10.94 33.22
N TYR A 316 -14.25 9.63 33.37
CA TYR A 316 -14.85 8.86 34.46
C TYR A 316 -14.35 9.31 35.83
N VAL A 317 -13.03 9.51 35.97
CA VAL A 317 -12.42 9.98 37.21
C VAL A 317 -12.93 11.38 37.57
N ALA A 318 -13.03 12.29 36.60
CA ALA A 318 -13.57 13.63 36.80
C ALA A 318 -15.06 13.60 37.19
N LEU A 319 -15.89 12.81 36.49
CA LEU A 319 -17.33 12.69 36.78
C LEU A 319 -17.60 12.00 38.12
N ALA A 320 -16.81 11.00 38.50
CA ALA A 320 -16.89 10.36 39.82
C ALA A 320 -16.60 11.39 40.93
N ALA A 321 -15.59 12.24 40.76
CA ALA A 321 -15.30 13.32 41.69
C ALA A 321 -16.39 14.41 41.70
N LYS A 322 -16.97 14.74 40.53
CA LYS A 322 -18.07 15.71 40.37
C LYS A 322 -19.32 15.28 41.13
N TYR A 323 -19.71 14.02 41.00
CA TYR A 323 -20.97 13.49 41.53
C TYR A 323 -20.85 12.75 42.87
N TRP A 324 -19.66 12.75 43.48
CA TRP A 324 -19.41 12.09 44.76
C TRP A 324 -20.37 12.54 45.88
N ARG A 325 -20.59 13.85 46.02
CA ARG A 325 -21.47 14.43 47.06
C ARG A 325 -22.95 14.10 46.87
N PRO A 326 -23.58 14.35 45.71
CA PRO A 326 -24.99 14.03 45.51
C PRO A 326 -25.30 12.53 45.61
N GLN A 327 -24.38 11.67 45.15
CA GLN A 327 -24.51 10.23 45.33
C GLN A 327 -24.43 9.84 46.82
N SER A 328 -23.51 10.44 47.59
CA SER A 328 -23.40 10.18 49.04
C SER A 328 -24.68 10.55 49.81
N VAL A 329 -25.30 11.68 49.48
CA VAL A 329 -26.58 12.10 50.09
C VAL A 329 -27.70 11.13 49.75
N THR A 330 -27.76 10.67 48.49
CA THR A 330 -28.79 9.74 48.03
C THR A 330 -28.62 8.35 48.64
N LEU A 331 -27.39 7.83 48.73
CA LEU A 331 -27.09 6.54 49.37
C LEU A 331 -27.40 6.56 50.87
N ARG A 332 -27.08 7.68 51.57
CA ARG A 332 -27.45 7.87 52.97
C ARG A 332 -28.96 7.87 53.18
N ARG A 333 -29.72 8.53 52.31
CA ARG A 333 -31.19 8.59 52.38
C ARG A 333 -31.86 7.27 52.02
N GLY A 334 -31.27 6.49 51.11
CA GLY A 334 -31.79 5.19 50.66
C GLY A 334 -31.32 3.99 51.47
N GLY A 335 -30.55 4.16 52.54
CA GLY A 335 -30.09 3.08 53.43
C GLY A 335 -29.05 2.12 52.83
N SER A 336 -28.63 2.31 51.58
CA SER A 336 -27.64 1.43 50.92
C SER A 336 -26.21 1.76 51.37
N LYS A 337 -25.53 0.75 51.93
CA LYS A 337 -24.12 0.83 52.37
C LYS A 337 -23.15 0.17 51.38
N SER A 338 -23.62 -0.33 50.24
CA SER A 338 -22.78 -1.08 49.32
C SER A 338 -21.73 -0.18 48.65
N PRO A 339 -20.43 -0.51 48.73
CA PRO A 339 -19.39 0.23 48.01
C PRO A 339 -19.57 0.13 46.49
N LEU A 340 -20.16 -0.95 45.97
CA LEU A 340 -20.44 -1.11 44.54
C LEU A 340 -21.47 -0.09 44.01
N ALA A 341 -22.33 0.44 44.87
CA ALA A 341 -23.27 1.50 44.48
C ALA A 341 -22.55 2.79 44.03
N ARG A 342 -21.26 2.95 44.35
CA ARG A 342 -20.40 4.05 43.89
C ARG A 342 -20.08 3.99 42.40
N LEU A 343 -20.04 2.79 41.81
CA LEU A 343 -19.75 2.59 40.39
C LEU A 343 -20.86 3.15 39.48
N PHE A 344 -22.07 3.37 40.00
CA PHE A 344 -23.20 3.96 39.29
C PHE A 344 -23.23 5.51 39.36
N PHE A 345 -22.09 6.17 39.45
CA PHE A 345 -22.02 7.64 39.51
C PHE A 345 -22.54 8.31 38.23
N LEU A 346 -22.40 7.63 37.07
CA LEU A 346 -22.88 8.11 35.78
C LEU A 346 -24.41 8.33 35.74
N ARG A 347 -25.20 7.66 36.61
CA ARG A 347 -26.63 7.94 36.81
C ARG A 347 -26.92 9.38 37.28
N TYR A 348 -25.92 10.06 37.83
CA TYR A 348 -26.04 11.46 38.29
C TYR A 348 -25.54 12.45 37.23
N ALA A 349 -24.86 11.97 36.17
CA ALA A 349 -24.37 12.76 35.05
C ALA A 349 -25.51 13.34 34.21
N THR A 350 -25.21 14.41 33.46
CA THR A 350 -26.11 15.01 32.47
C THR A 350 -26.26 14.09 31.27
N PHE A 351 -27.28 14.35 30.45
CA PHE A 351 -27.45 13.64 29.18
C PHE A 351 -26.21 13.82 28.27
N THR A 352 -25.68 15.04 28.18
CA THR A 352 -24.50 15.36 27.37
C THR A 352 -23.25 14.62 27.85
N GLU A 353 -22.97 14.59 29.16
CA GLU A 353 -21.82 13.86 29.73
C GLU A 353 -21.90 12.35 29.46
N ARG A 354 -23.10 11.76 29.57
CA ARG A 354 -23.32 10.35 29.23
C ARG A 354 -23.19 10.10 27.74
N LEU A 355 -23.70 11.01 26.92
CA LEU A 355 -23.57 10.94 25.47
C LEU A 355 -22.10 10.98 25.06
N VAL A 356 -21.27 11.84 25.67
CA VAL A 356 -19.82 11.86 25.42
C VAL A 356 -19.18 10.53 25.77
N ALA A 357 -19.50 9.92 26.92
CA ALA A 357 -18.97 8.60 27.28
C ALA A 357 -19.37 7.52 26.25
N VAL A 358 -20.62 7.52 25.80
CA VAL A 358 -21.11 6.60 24.75
C VAL A 358 -20.40 6.86 23.42
N LEU A 359 -20.21 8.12 23.03
CA LEU A 359 -19.54 8.49 21.78
C LEU A 359 -18.05 8.13 21.80
N LEU A 360 -17.36 8.29 22.92
CA LEU A 360 -15.96 7.86 23.06
C LEU A 360 -15.82 6.34 22.93
N LEU A 361 -16.74 5.57 23.53
CA LEU A 361 -16.78 4.11 23.38
C LEU A 361 -17.11 3.69 21.95
N ALA A 362 -18.09 4.33 21.31
CA ALA A 362 -18.45 4.09 19.91
C ALA A 362 -17.31 4.47 18.95
N ALA A 363 -16.58 5.56 19.22
CA ALA A 363 -15.41 5.96 18.46
C ALA A 363 -14.26 4.97 18.63
N ALA A 364 -14.03 4.47 19.85
CA ALA A 364 -13.02 3.42 20.10
C ALA A 364 -13.35 2.14 19.33
N MET A 365 -14.62 1.72 19.34
CA MET A 365 -15.11 0.60 18.53
C MET A 365 -14.87 0.81 17.04
N ALA A 366 -15.32 1.95 16.50
CA ALA A 366 -15.17 2.28 15.08
C ALA A 366 -13.69 2.28 14.66
N LEU A 367 -12.83 2.83 15.51
CA LEU A 367 -11.39 2.88 15.27
C LEU A 367 -10.75 1.49 15.31
N THR A 368 -11.17 0.61 16.22
CA THR A 368 -10.73 -0.79 16.24
C THR A 368 -11.13 -1.52 14.95
N GLY A 369 -12.33 -1.29 14.42
CA GLY A 369 -12.75 -1.84 13.12
C GLY A 369 -11.93 -1.30 11.95
N LEU A 370 -11.72 0.01 11.88
CA LEU A 370 -10.89 0.63 10.84
C LEU A 370 -9.44 0.20 10.92
N GLN A 371 -8.90 0.00 12.12
CA GLN A 371 -7.57 -0.55 12.32
C GLN A 371 -7.46 -1.96 11.75
N GLY A 372 -8.41 -2.85 12.10
CA GLY A 372 -8.42 -4.22 11.57
C GLY A 372 -8.45 -4.22 10.05
N TRP A 373 -9.35 -3.45 9.47
CA TRP A 373 -9.46 -3.26 8.02
C TRP A 373 -8.18 -2.71 7.38
N ALA A 374 -7.57 -1.67 7.96
CA ALA A 374 -6.34 -1.09 7.42
C ALA A 374 -5.17 -2.09 7.48
N ARG A 375 -5.05 -2.83 8.59
CA ARG A 375 -4.02 -3.87 8.78
C ARG A 375 -4.20 -5.02 7.79
N ASP A 376 -5.42 -5.53 7.63
CA ASP A 376 -5.72 -6.60 6.68
C ASP A 376 -5.47 -6.12 5.25
N GLY A 377 -5.77 -4.85 4.96
CA GLY A 377 -5.43 -4.22 3.70
C GLY A 377 -3.92 -4.04 3.50
N ASP A 378 -3.13 -3.84 4.56
CA ASP A 378 -1.65 -3.80 4.50
C ASP A 378 -1.05 -5.19 4.22
N ALA A 379 -1.81 -6.28 4.40
CA ALA A 379 -1.41 -7.64 4.04
C ALA A 379 -1.60 -7.96 2.54
N LEU A 380 -1.44 -6.95 1.68
CA LEU A 380 -1.48 -7.13 0.23
C LEU A 380 -0.41 -8.14 -0.24
N PRO A 381 -0.76 -9.10 -1.11
CA PRO A 381 0.24 -9.97 -1.72
C PRO A 381 1.27 -9.15 -2.51
N GLY A 382 2.55 -9.29 -2.18
CA GLY A 382 3.63 -8.53 -2.84
C GLY A 382 3.62 -8.68 -4.37
N ALA A 383 3.24 -9.86 -4.88
CA ALA A 383 3.15 -10.13 -6.31
C ALA A 383 2.20 -9.20 -7.08
N TRP A 384 1.19 -8.62 -6.42
CA TRP A 384 0.25 -7.69 -7.05
C TRP A 384 0.88 -6.32 -7.36
N GLY A 385 1.99 -5.99 -6.71
CA GLY A 385 2.76 -4.76 -6.94
C GLY A 385 3.83 -4.86 -8.04
N SER A 386 3.91 -6.00 -8.72
CA SER A 386 4.92 -6.28 -9.76
C SER A 386 4.68 -5.56 -11.09
N GLY A 387 3.54 -4.88 -11.24
CA GLY A 387 3.11 -4.31 -12.52
C GLY A 387 2.20 -5.23 -13.34
N SER A 388 1.98 -6.50 -12.95
CA SER A 388 1.03 -7.40 -13.62
C SER A 388 0.28 -8.28 -12.61
N LEU A 389 -1.03 -8.47 -12.83
CA LEU A 389 -1.85 -9.44 -12.09
C LEU A 389 -1.95 -10.79 -12.79
N ALA A 390 -1.31 -10.97 -13.94
CA ALA A 390 -1.31 -12.21 -14.72
C ALA A 390 -0.04 -13.06 -14.53
N SER A 391 0.89 -12.65 -13.68
CA SER A 391 2.00 -13.53 -13.30
C SER A 391 1.47 -14.70 -12.46
N VAL A 392 2.11 -15.87 -12.54
CA VAL A 392 1.67 -17.06 -11.79
C VAL A 392 1.58 -16.81 -10.28
N PRO A 393 2.55 -16.14 -9.62
CA PRO A 393 2.41 -15.77 -8.21
C PRO A 393 1.24 -14.82 -7.92
N ALA A 394 0.94 -13.89 -8.84
CA ALA A 394 -0.18 -12.96 -8.67
C ALA A 394 -1.54 -13.67 -8.84
N LEU A 395 -1.68 -14.53 -9.85
CA LEU A 395 -2.87 -15.35 -10.08
C LEU A 395 -3.15 -16.30 -8.91
N ASP A 396 -2.11 -16.97 -8.39
CA ASP A 396 -2.21 -17.80 -7.19
C ASP A 396 -2.66 -16.98 -5.96
N ALA A 397 -2.13 -15.76 -5.79
CA ALA A 397 -2.60 -14.86 -4.74
C ALA A 397 -4.06 -14.40 -4.94
N VAL A 398 -4.50 -14.14 -6.17
CA VAL A 398 -5.91 -13.84 -6.50
C VAL A 398 -6.81 -15.04 -6.19
N ALA A 399 -6.39 -16.25 -6.53
CA ALA A 399 -7.12 -17.49 -6.27
C ALA A 399 -7.27 -17.75 -4.75
N ARG A 400 -6.24 -17.44 -3.96
CA ARG A 400 -6.24 -17.54 -2.49
C ARG A 400 -6.96 -16.40 -1.78
N THR A 401 -7.36 -15.35 -2.50
CA THR A 401 -8.11 -14.24 -1.90
C THR A 401 -9.55 -14.67 -1.68
N ASP A 402 -9.87 -15.00 -0.44
CA ASP A 402 -11.21 -15.29 0.02
C ASP A 402 -12.01 -13.99 0.17
N GLY A 403 -13.10 -13.86 -0.58
CA GLY A 403 -13.93 -12.66 -0.49
C GLY A 403 -15.05 -12.63 -1.51
N HIS A 404 -16.09 -11.88 -1.17
CA HIS A 404 -17.24 -11.65 -2.03
C HIS A 404 -17.49 -10.15 -2.12
N GLY A 405 -17.87 -9.67 -3.30
CA GLY A 405 -18.18 -8.27 -3.52
C GLY A 405 -17.50 -7.69 -4.76
N PRO A 406 -17.82 -6.43 -5.09
CA PRO A 406 -17.44 -5.83 -6.37
C PRO A 406 -15.92 -5.66 -6.53
N ALA A 407 -15.19 -5.35 -5.45
CA ALA A 407 -13.74 -5.19 -5.53
C ALA A 407 -13.02 -6.51 -5.87
N VAL A 408 -13.38 -7.61 -5.19
CA VAL A 408 -12.82 -8.95 -5.47
C VAL A 408 -13.21 -9.41 -6.87
N ALA A 409 -14.49 -9.26 -7.23
CA ALA A 409 -15.00 -9.60 -8.56
C ALA A 409 -14.23 -8.85 -9.66
N PHE A 410 -13.98 -7.56 -9.48
CA PHE A 410 -13.19 -6.77 -10.42
C PHE A 410 -11.73 -7.22 -10.52
N VAL A 411 -11.05 -7.45 -9.38
CA VAL A 411 -9.65 -7.88 -9.35
C VAL A 411 -9.49 -9.25 -10.01
N ARG A 412 -10.39 -10.20 -9.70
CA ARG A 412 -10.45 -11.50 -10.39
C ARG A 412 -10.67 -11.34 -11.88
N GLY A 413 -11.69 -10.57 -12.28
CA GLY A 413 -11.98 -10.34 -13.70
C GLY A 413 -10.80 -9.72 -14.45
N PHE A 414 -10.10 -8.77 -13.83
CA PHE A 414 -8.91 -8.16 -14.40
C PHE A 414 -7.73 -9.13 -14.52
N ALA A 415 -7.46 -9.91 -13.49
CA ALA A 415 -6.37 -10.89 -13.50
C ALA A 415 -6.61 -11.96 -14.57
N GLU A 416 -7.83 -12.52 -14.64
CA GLU A 416 -8.22 -13.53 -15.62
C GLU A 416 -8.19 -12.96 -17.05
N GLN A 417 -8.68 -11.74 -17.27
CA GLN A 417 -8.63 -11.09 -18.59
C GLN A 417 -7.18 -10.90 -19.04
N MET A 418 -6.29 -10.47 -18.14
CA MET A 418 -4.87 -10.28 -18.45
C MET A 418 -4.14 -11.61 -18.69
N ALA A 419 -4.60 -12.71 -18.10
CA ALA A 419 -4.12 -14.06 -18.36
C ALA A 419 -4.69 -14.69 -19.64
N GLY A 420 -5.61 -14.00 -20.33
CA GLY A 420 -6.27 -14.50 -21.54
C GLY A 420 -7.47 -15.42 -21.28
N ALA A 421 -7.89 -15.59 -20.02
CA ALA A 421 -9.04 -16.39 -19.63
C ALA A 421 -10.35 -15.59 -19.78
N THR A 422 -10.89 -15.53 -21.00
CA THR A 422 -12.04 -14.68 -21.35
C THR A 422 -13.33 -15.03 -20.60
N ASP A 423 -13.65 -16.31 -20.48
CA ASP A 423 -14.90 -16.77 -19.83
C ASP A 423 -14.90 -16.53 -18.32
N PRO A 424 -13.86 -16.95 -17.56
CA PRO A 424 -13.75 -16.63 -16.13
C PRO A 424 -13.75 -15.11 -15.88
N ALA A 425 -13.06 -14.34 -16.72
CA ALA A 425 -13.03 -12.89 -16.59
C ALA A 425 -14.43 -12.26 -16.75
N ALA A 426 -15.17 -12.71 -17.77
CA ALA A 426 -16.52 -12.22 -18.03
C ALA A 426 -17.50 -12.61 -16.92
N GLU A 427 -17.38 -13.81 -16.34
CA GLU A 427 -18.16 -14.21 -15.17
C GLU A 427 -17.88 -13.31 -13.96
N ALA A 428 -16.60 -13.08 -13.66
CA ALA A 428 -16.19 -12.24 -12.55
C ALA A 428 -16.68 -10.79 -12.71
N TYR A 429 -16.60 -10.18 -13.90
CA TYR A 429 -17.14 -8.83 -14.11
C TYR A 429 -18.67 -8.76 -14.00
N ARG A 430 -19.39 -9.80 -14.43
CA ARG A 430 -20.86 -9.85 -14.28
C ARG A 430 -21.30 -9.91 -12.81
N ALA A 431 -20.44 -10.38 -11.91
CA ALA A 431 -20.71 -10.37 -10.47
C ALA A 431 -20.66 -8.94 -9.85
N ALA A 432 -20.24 -7.92 -10.61
CA ALA A 432 -20.22 -6.52 -10.20
C ALA A 432 -21.00 -5.62 -11.20
N PRO A 433 -22.32 -5.83 -11.38
CA PRO A 433 -23.08 -5.19 -12.46
C PRO A 433 -23.25 -3.67 -12.33
N ASP A 434 -23.04 -3.12 -11.12
CA ASP A 434 -23.14 -1.70 -10.81
C ASP A 434 -21.76 -1.02 -10.65
N ASP A 435 -20.67 -1.75 -10.88
CA ASP A 435 -19.31 -1.18 -10.91
C ASP A 435 -18.98 -0.74 -12.34
N ALA A 436 -18.92 0.58 -12.56
CA ALA A 436 -18.63 1.18 -13.87
C ALA A 436 -17.31 0.67 -14.49
N ASP A 437 -16.30 0.45 -13.66
CA ASP A 437 -14.99 0.01 -14.12
C ASP A 437 -15.06 -1.46 -14.58
N ALA A 438 -15.80 -2.32 -13.86
CA ALA A 438 -16.06 -3.70 -14.27
C ALA A 438 -16.87 -3.78 -15.57
N VAL A 439 -17.91 -2.95 -15.69
CA VAL A 439 -18.76 -2.88 -16.90
C VAL A 439 -17.96 -2.42 -18.11
N ASN A 440 -17.05 -1.45 -17.96
CA ASN A 440 -16.14 -1.05 -19.05
C ASN A 440 -15.26 -2.23 -19.50
N ASN A 441 -14.62 -2.93 -18.56
CA ASN A 441 -13.70 -4.02 -18.91
C ASN A 441 -14.45 -5.22 -19.52
N LEU A 442 -15.67 -5.50 -19.08
CA LEU A 442 -16.56 -6.47 -19.73
C LEU A 442 -16.89 -6.05 -21.17
N GLY A 443 -17.11 -4.76 -21.41
CA GLY A 443 -17.26 -4.20 -22.75
C GLY A 443 -16.05 -4.43 -23.64
N VAL A 444 -14.84 -4.38 -23.08
CA VAL A 444 -13.61 -4.70 -23.83
C VAL A 444 -13.54 -6.20 -24.17
N LEU A 445 -13.90 -7.09 -23.23
CA LEU A 445 -13.91 -8.54 -23.47
C LEU A 445 -14.94 -8.96 -24.55
N GLN A 446 -16.10 -8.31 -24.58
CA GLN A 446 -17.20 -8.65 -25.47
C GLN A 446 -17.24 -7.80 -26.75
N ASP A 447 -16.35 -6.81 -26.87
CA ASP A 447 -16.37 -5.75 -27.88
C ASP A 447 -17.75 -5.08 -28.03
N ASP A 448 -18.39 -4.77 -26.89
CA ASP A 448 -19.74 -4.20 -26.86
C ASP A 448 -19.76 -2.72 -26.45
N ALA A 449 -20.07 -1.86 -27.42
CA ALA A 449 -20.20 -0.42 -27.21
C ALA A 449 -21.36 -0.01 -26.28
N ALA A 450 -22.39 -0.85 -26.11
CA ALA A 450 -23.47 -0.58 -25.15
C ALA A 450 -22.97 -0.64 -23.71
N LEU A 451 -22.02 -1.54 -23.42
CA LEU A 451 -21.41 -1.63 -22.09
C LEU A 451 -20.54 -0.40 -21.78
N PHE A 452 -19.80 0.15 -22.74
CA PHE A 452 -19.08 1.41 -22.52
C PHE A 452 -20.02 2.58 -22.21
N ARG A 453 -21.16 2.68 -22.88
CA ARG A 453 -22.17 3.71 -22.57
C ARG A 453 -22.76 3.52 -21.19
N ARG A 454 -23.10 2.28 -20.81
CA ARG A 454 -23.57 1.95 -19.46
C ARG A 454 -22.53 2.30 -18.39
N ALA A 455 -21.25 2.05 -18.65
CA ALA A 455 -20.18 2.46 -17.74
C ALA A 455 -20.13 3.98 -17.54
N LEU A 456 -20.38 4.77 -18.59
CA LEU A 456 -20.50 6.23 -18.49
C LEU A 456 -21.78 6.69 -17.78
N ASP A 457 -22.88 5.94 -17.90
CA ASP A 457 -24.10 6.20 -17.12
C ASP A 457 -23.86 6.01 -15.61
N LEU A 458 -23.08 4.98 -15.24
CA LEU A 458 -22.70 4.70 -13.86
C LEU A 458 -21.64 5.68 -13.33
N LYS A 459 -20.67 6.04 -14.16
CA LYS A 459 -19.55 6.94 -13.81
C LYS A 459 -19.29 7.93 -14.96
N PRO A 460 -19.97 9.09 -14.96
CA PRO A 460 -19.76 10.10 -15.98
C PRO A 460 -18.30 10.53 -16.06
N GLY A 461 -17.76 10.58 -17.28
CA GLY A 461 -16.38 10.99 -17.53
C GLY A 461 -15.33 9.91 -17.31
N LEU A 462 -15.71 8.63 -17.14
CA LEU A 462 -14.76 7.52 -17.04
C LEU A 462 -13.78 7.50 -18.25
N PRO A 463 -12.47 7.77 -18.06
CA PRO A 463 -11.55 7.98 -19.17
C PRO A 463 -11.41 6.79 -20.11
N ALA A 464 -11.38 5.57 -19.56
CA ALA A 464 -11.28 4.34 -20.34
C ALA A 464 -12.50 4.15 -21.27
N ALA A 465 -13.72 4.37 -20.76
CA ALA A 465 -14.93 4.24 -21.56
C ALA A 465 -15.03 5.33 -22.64
N ASN A 466 -14.66 6.58 -22.31
CA ASN A 466 -14.57 7.67 -23.29
C ASN A 466 -13.58 7.33 -24.42
N PHE A 467 -12.40 6.82 -24.09
CA PHE A 467 -11.42 6.38 -25.09
C PHE A 467 -11.96 5.23 -25.95
N ASN A 468 -12.57 4.21 -25.33
CA ASN A 468 -13.12 3.05 -26.03
C ASN A 468 -14.25 3.43 -27.02
N LEU A 469 -14.98 4.52 -26.73
CA LEU A 469 -15.98 5.14 -27.60
C LEU A 469 -15.42 6.20 -28.56
N ARG A 470 -14.10 6.42 -28.59
CA ARG A 470 -13.40 7.43 -29.40
C ARG A 470 -13.80 8.88 -29.09
N GLN A 471 -14.14 9.16 -27.84
CA GLN A 471 -14.57 10.47 -27.33
C GLN A 471 -13.52 11.16 -26.46
N GLY A 472 -12.39 10.52 -26.20
CA GLY A 472 -11.30 11.07 -25.40
C GLY A 472 -9.94 10.42 -25.73
N PRO A 473 -8.84 10.97 -25.19
CA PRO A 473 -7.50 10.41 -25.38
C PRO A 473 -7.31 9.11 -24.59
N ASN A 474 -6.27 8.34 -24.93
CA ASN A 474 -5.91 7.15 -24.17
C ASN A 474 -5.51 7.56 -22.74
N PRO A 475 -6.13 6.99 -21.68
CA PRO A 475 -5.82 7.35 -20.31
C PRO A 475 -4.43 6.91 -19.84
N SER A 476 -3.79 5.96 -20.54
CA SER A 476 -2.43 5.52 -20.25
C SER A 476 -1.46 6.09 -21.26
N ARG A 477 -0.54 6.95 -20.80
CA ARG A 477 0.58 7.48 -21.61
C ARG A 477 1.44 6.36 -22.18
N LEU A 478 1.73 5.35 -21.35
CA LEU A 478 2.48 4.18 -21.77
C LEU A 478 1.78 3.42 -22.92
N LEU A 479 0.48 3.11 -22.77
CA LEU A 479 -0.25 2.41 -23.83
C LEU A 479 -0.47 3.30 -25.05
N ALA A 480 -0.63 4.61 -24.89
CA ALA A 480 -0.71 5.54 -26.02
C ALA A 480 0.53 5.47 -26.93
N THR A 481 1.72 5.22 -26.35
CA THR A 481 2.98 5.11 -27.10
C THR A 481 3.19 3.71 -27.67
N PHE A 482 2.98 2.65 -26.88
CA PHE A 482 3.41 1.30 -27.24
C PHE A 482 2.27 0.36 -27.68
N ALA A 483 1.02 0.74 -27.45
CA ALA A 483 -0.17 -0.02 -27.86
C ALA A 483 -1.37 0.92 -28.15
N PRO A 484 -1.23 1.88 -29.09
CA PRO A 484 -2.21 2.96 -29.29
C PRO A 484 -3.61 2.45 -29.68
N ASP A 485 -3.68 1.31 -30.36
CA ASP A 485 -4.93 0.70 -30.83
C ASP A 485 -5.59 -0.22 -29.79
N ALA A 486 -4.91 -0.53 -28.69
CA ALA A 486 -5.45 -1.38 -27.64
C ALA A 486 -6.59 -0.66 -26.91
N LYS A 487 -7.71 -1.35 -26.72
CA LYS A 487 -8.82 -0.86 -25.90
C LYS A 487 -8.33 -0.58 -24.47
N ALA A 488 -8.79 0.53 -23.90
CA ALA A 488 -8.41 0.92 -22.55
C ALA A 488 -9.17 0.08 -21.51
N LEU A 489 -8.41 -0.65 -20.71
CA LEU A 489 -8.88 -1.27 -19.49
C LEU A 489 -8.77 -0.28 -18.33
N VAL A 490 -9.73 -0.33 -17.41
CA VAL A 490 -9.52 0.23 -16.07
C VAL A 490 -8.65 -0.75 -15.30
N VAL A 491 -7.51 -0.27 -14.81
CA VAL A 491 -6.56 -1.05 -14.01
C VAL A 491 -6.87 -0.85 -12.53
N PRO A 492 -6.89 -1.89 -11.68
CA PRO A 492 -7.10 -1.70 -10.24
C PRO A 492 -5.94 -0.89 -9.66
N ASP A 493 -6.27 0.11 -8.84
CA ASP A 493 -5.30 0.81 -8.01
C ASP A 493 -5.08 0.06 -6.69
N GLU A 494 -4.02 0.44 -5.96
CA GLU A 494 -3.70 -0.16 -4.66
C GLU A 494 -4.89 -0.13 -3.70
N THR A 495 -5.66 0.95 -3.76
CA THR A 495 -6.85 1.15 -2.94
C THR A 495 -7.94 0.10 -3.19
N ARG A 496 -8.22 -0.22 -4.45
CA ARG A 496 -9.16 -1.26 -4.85
C ARG A 496 -8.61 -2.65 -4.51
N LEU A 497 -7.30 -2.88 -4.69
CA LEU A 497 -6.65 -4.11 -4.29
C LEU A 497 -6.79 -4.37 -2.78
N ARG A 498 -6.54 -3.35 -1.94
CA ARG A 498 -6.76 -3.42 -0.48
C ARG A 498 -8.21 -3.76 -0.16
N SER A 499 -9.15 -3.17 -0.89
CA SER A 499 -10.58 -3.43 -0.71
C SER A 499 -10.99 -4.84 -1.15
N ALA A 500 -10.25 -5.47 -2.06
CA ALA A 500 -10.45 -6.87 -2.43
C ALA A 500 -10.00 -7.81 -1.29
N VAL A 501 -8.90 -7.49 -0.61
CA VAL A 501 -8.39 -8.31 0.52
C VAL A 501 -9.21 -8.07 1.79
N ALA A 502 -9.42 -6.82 2.18
CA ALA A 502 -9.99 -6.45 3.47
C ALA A 502 -11.48 -6.10 3.44
N GLY A 503 -12.10 -6.06 2.26
CA GLY A 503 -13.45 -5.53 2.08
C GLY A 503 -13.50 -3.99 2.14
N SER A 504 -14.70 -3.43 2.27
CA SER A 504 -14.91 -1.97 2.32
C SER A 504 -14.78 -1.42 3.74
N PHE A 505 -14.27 -0.19 3.87
CA PHE A 505 -14.20 0.47 5.18
C PHE A 505 -15.59 0.71 5.79
N GLN A 506 -16.62 0.95 4.96
CA GLN A 506 -18.00 1.05 5.42
C GLN A 506 -18.48 -0.28 5.99
N GLY A 507 -18.11 -1.40 5.37
CA GLY A 507 -18.38 -2.74 5.88
C GLY A 507 -17.69 -2.99 7.21
N ALA A 508 -16.43 -2.58 7.36
CA ALA A 508 -15.71 -2.68 8.63
C ALA A 508 -16.37 -1.85 9.75
N LEU A 509 -16.75 -0.60 9.44
CA LEU A 509 -17.47 0.27 10.38
C LEU A 509 -18.85 -0.28 10.76
N ALA A 510 -19.64 -0.73 9.78
CA ALA A 510 -20.95 -1.29 10.02
C ALA A 510 -20.84 -2.58 10.85
N GLY A 511 -19.89 -3.46 10.50
CA GLY A 511 -19.63 -4.73 11.17
C GLY A 511 -19.39 -4.59 12.65
N VAL A 512 -18.63 -3.56 13.06
CA VAL A 512 -18.39 -3.24 14.47
C VAL A 512 -19.68 -2.97 15.26
N PHE A 513 -20.72 -2.41 14.63
CA PHE A 513 -21.98 -2.09 15.31
C PHE A 513 -23.04 -3.18 15.14
N THR A 514 -23.00 -3.97 14.05
CA THR A 514 -23.95 -5.05 13.80
C THR A 514 -23.54 -6.39 14.41
N ASP A 515 -22.24 -6.68 14.41
CA ASP A 515 -21.65 -7.87 15.04
C ASP A 515 -20.34 -7.48 15.78
N PRO A 516 -20.45 -6.77 16.90
CA PRO A 516 -19.30 -6.29 17.67
C PRO A 516 -18.41 -7.42 18.21
N TRP A 517 -18.98 -8.62 18.42
CA TRP A 517 -18.22 -9.76 18.92
C TRP A 517 -17.20 -10.21 17.89
N THR A 518 -17.64 -10.52 16.67
CA THR A 518 -16.75 -10.97 15.59
C THR A 518 -15.76 -9.86 15.22
N ALA A 519 -16.23 -8.61 15.12
CA ALA A 519 -15.38 -7.48 14.76
C ALA A 519 -14.24 -7.24 15.77
N LEU A 520 -14.50 -7.32 17.08
CA LEU A 520 -13.47 -7.05 18.10
C LEU A 520 -12.58 -8.26 18.39
N THR A 521 -13.11 -9.48 18.34
CA THR A 521 -12.31 -10.70 18.59
C THR A 521 -11.43 -11.08 17.41
N GLY A 522 -11.82 -10.69 16.20
CA GLY A 522 -11.05 -10.90 14.98
C GLY A 522 -9.86 -9.96 14.80
N VAL A 523 -9.78 -8.84 15.56
CA VAL A 523 -8.66 -7.90 15.41
C VAL A 523 -7.36 -8.47 15.98
N ALA A 524 -6.44 -8.83 15.09
CA ALA A 524 -5.07 -9.21 15.44
C ALA A 524 -4.21 -7.96 15.77
N GLY A 525 -3.21 -8.11 16.64
CA GLY A 525 -2.18 -7.08 16.85
C GLY A 525 -1.93 -6.65 18.29
N VAL A 526 -2.61 -7.25 19.27
CA VAL A 526 -2.20 -7.14 20.67
C VAL A 526 -1.46 -8.43 21.05
N ASN A 527 -0.20 -8.34 21.46
CA ASN A 527 0.63 -9.49 21.85
C ASN A 527 0.19 -10.05 23.22
N VAL A 528 -1.04 -10.53 23.30
CA VAL A 528 -1.68 -11.00 24.53
C VAL A 528 -2.32 -12.36 24.25
N ALA A 529 -2.33 -13.23 25.26
CA ALA A 529 -2.96 -14.53 25.14
C ALA A 529 -4.44 -14.38 24.73
N HIS A 530 -4.92 -15.23 23.81
CA HIS A 530 -6.26 -15.12 23.23
C HIS A 530 -7.37 -15.10 24.30
N TRP A 531 -7.27 -15.90 25.36
CA TRP A 531 -8.24 -15.90 26.46
C TRP A 531 -8.34 -14.53 27.17
N LEU A 532 -7.21 -13.84 27.36
CA LEU A 532 -7.18 -12.54 28.01
C LEU A 532 -7.75 -11.46 27.08
N TRP A 533 -7.51 -11.59 25.76
CA TRP A 533 -8.16 -10.75 24.76
C TRP A 533 -9.69 -10.88 24.81
N LEU A 534 -10.22 -12.11 24.87
CA LEU A 534 -11.66 -12.34 25.03
C LEU A 534 -12.22 -11.69 26.31
N VAL A 535 -11.50 -11.78 27.43
CA VAL A 535 -11.91 -11.12 28.69
C VAL A 535 -11.96 -9.59 28.52
N ILE A 536 -10.97 -9.00 27.85
CA ILE A 536 -10.94 -7.56 27.57
C ILE A 536 -12.12 -7.14 26.69
N VAL A 537 -12.41 -7.89 25.62
CA VAL A 537 -13.54 -7.62 24.73
C VAL A 537 -14.87 -7.71 25.47
N VAL A 538 -15.08 -8.78 26.26
CA VAL A 538 -16.30 -8.92 27.09
C VAL A 538 -16.44 -7.75 28.06
N ALA A 539 -15.37 -7.39 28.77
CA ALA A 539 -15.40 -6.28 29.71
C ALA A 539 -15.73 -4.95 29.01
N PHE A 540 -15.12 -4.70 27.85
CA PHE A 540 -15.38 -3.51 27.04
C PHE A 540 -16.84 -3.44 26.58
N LEU A 541 -17.40 -4.53 26.05
CA LEU A 541 -18.80 -4.59 25.61
C LEU A 541 -19.78 -4.42 26.77
N LEU A 542 -19.47 -4.99 27.94
CA LEU A 542 -20.28 -4.77 29.16
C LEU A 542 -20.26 -3.30 29.59
N ILE A 543 -19.11 -2.63 29.52
CA ILE A 543 -19.00 -1.19 29.79
C ILE A 543 -19.81 -0.38 28.78
N ALA A 544 -19.72 -0.69 27.48
CA ALA A 544 -20.50 -0.03 26.44
C ALA A 544 -22.02 -0.19 26.66
N LEU A 545 -22.48 -1.42 26.93
CA LEU A 545 -23.88 -1.71 27.23
C LEU A 545 -24.35 -0.96 28.48
N LEU A 546 -23.55 -0.94 29.54
CA LEU A 546 -23.88 -0.23 30.78
C LEU A 546 -24.04 1.28 30.53
N ASN A 547 -23.19 1.90 29.72
CA ASN A 547 -23.30 3.32 29.39
C ASN A 547 -24.54 3.62 28.54
N LEU A 548 -24.86 2.74 27.59
CA LEU A 548 -26.05 2.87 26.76
C LEU A 548 -27.34 2.80 27.61
N VAL A 549 -27.42 1.83 28.53
CA VAL A 549 -28.54 1.72 29.48
C VAL A 549 -28.63 2.99 30.34
N GLN A 550 -27.49 3.48 30.83
CA GLN A 550 -27.46 4.69 31.65
C GLN A 550 -27.86 5.96 30.90
N LEU A 551 -27.71 6.01 29.57
CA LEU A 551 -28.17 7.16 28.77
C LEU A 551 -29.68 7.40 28.93
N VAL A 552 -30.47 6.33 29.03
CA VAL A 552 -31.95 6.39 29.13
C VAL A 552 -32.43 6.55 30.58
N LEU A 553 -31.61 6.20 31.57
CA LEU A 553 -32.03 6.27 32.98
C LEU A 553 -32.23 7.72 33.45
N PRO A 554 -33.38 8.07 34.05
CA PRO A 554 -33.63 9.44 34.47
C PRO A 554 -32.65 9.89 35.56
N ARG A 555 -32.16 11.13 35.41
CA ARG A 555 -31.25 11.76 36.36
C ARG A 555 -31.99 12.11 37.66
N PRO A 556 -31.45 11.79 38.85
CA PRO A 556 -32.02 12.22 40.12
C PRO A 556 -32.09 13.75 40.23
N ARG A 557 -33.22 14.30 40.67
CA ARG A 557 -33.45 15.77 40.76
C ARG A 557 -32.38 16.49 41.59
N LEU A 558 -31.88 15.85 42.65
CA LEU A 558 -30.84 16.37 43.54
C LEU A 558 -29.48 16.63 42.83
N ALA A 559 -29.22 15.98 41.69
CA ALA A 559 -27.94 16.12 40.99
C ALA A 559 -27.80 17.46 40.26
N ARG A 560 -28.91 18.15 39.96
CA ARG A 560 -28.92 19.38 39.13
C ARG A 560 -28.17 20.55 39.77
N ASN A 561 -28.24 20.67 41.09
CA ASN A 561 -27.69 21.80 41.86
C ASN A 561 -26.54 21.39 42.80
N ALA A 562 -25.92 20.23 42.55
CA ALA A 562 -24.91 19.71 43.46
C ALA A 562 -23.61 20.54 43.43
N PRO A 563 -23.00 20.83 44.60
CA PRO A 563 -21.70 21.50 44.65
C PRO A 563 -20.58 20.56 44.17
N ARG A 564 -19.61 21.16 43.48
CA ARG A 564 -18.43 20.49 42.95
C ARG A 564 -17.40 20.28 44.07
N THR A 565 -16.68 19.16 44.02
CA THR A 565 -15.63 18.84 44.99
C THR A 565 -14.32 19.56 44.64
N PRO A 566 -13.44 19.84 45.61
CA PRO A 566 -12.11 20.38 45.31
C PRO A 566 -11.29 19.44 44.42
N LEU A 567 -11.47 18.12 44.60
CA LEU A 567 -10.87 17.10 43.75
C LEU A 567 -11.33 17.23 42.29
N TYR A 568 -12.62 17.52 42.04
CA TYR A 568 -13.10 17.80 40.69
C TYR A 568 -12.39 19.00 40.05
N HIS A 569 -12.20 20.09 40.80
CA HIS A 569 -11.51 21.27 40.27
C HIS A 569 -10.04 20.98 39.95
N LEU A 570 -9.35 20.22 40.79
CA LEU A 570 -7.99 19.79 40.52
C LEU A 570 -7.93 18.89 39.26
N LEU A 571 -8.83 17.91 39.15
CA LEU A 571 -8.89 17.02 37.99
C LEU A 571 -9.26 17.76 36.70
N ALA A 572 -10.19 18.73 36.75
CA ALA A 572 -10.56 19.54 35.60
C ALA A 572 -9.39 20.41 35.09
N LEU A 573 -8.45 20.77 35.97
CA LEU A 573 -7.23 21.50 35.61
C LEU A 573 -6.16 20.55 35.06
N LEU A 574 -5.95 19.40 35.69
CA LEU A 574 -4.90 18.42 35.34
C LEU A 574 -5.26 17.58 34.11
N LEU A 575 -6.55 17.33 33.87
CA LEU A 575 -7.09 16.51 32.78
C LEU A 575 -7.90 17.41 31.84
N PRO A 576 -7.25 18.01 30.81
CA PRO A 576 -7.89 18.92 29.89
C PRO A 576 -9.21 18.43 29.31
N GLY A 577 -10.17 19.34 29.17
CA GLY A 577 -11.47 19.07 28.56
C GLY A 577 -12.51 18.40 29.48
N THR A 578 -12.08 17.66 30.51
CA THR A 578 -13.00 16.97 31.44
C THR A 578 -13.92 17.92 32.22
N GLY A 579 -13.46 19.16 32.47
CA GLY A 579 -14.23 20.20 33.16
C GLY A 579 -15.41 20.76 32.35
N GLN A 580 -15.39 20.56 31.04
CA GLN A 580 -16.38 21.03 30.05
C GLN A 580 -16.97 19.87 29.24
N ALA A 581 -17.02 18.67 29.83
CA ALA A 581 -17.48 17.47 29.13
C ALA A 581 -18.96 17.54 28.68
N ASP A 582 -19.71 18.56 29.11
CA ASP A 582 -21.05 18.88 28.62
C ASP A 582 -21.05 19.74 27.34
N GLU A 583 -19.88 20.18 26.87
CA GLU A 583 -19.66 21.02 25.70
C GLU A 583 -18.75 20.32 24.66
N LEU A 584 -18.92 20.64 23.37
CA LEU A 584 -18.12 20.07 22.29
C LEU A 584 -16.61 20.35 22.47
N TRP A 585 -16.26 21.54 22.96
CA TRP A 585 -14.88 21.95 23.24
C TRP A 585 -14.20 21.07 24.28
N GLY A 586 -14.95 20.56 25.27
CA GLY A 586 -14.41 19.64 26.27
C GLY A 586 -13.96 18.33 25.63
N VAL A 587 -14.72 17.80 24.67
CA VAL A 587 -14.36 16.58 23.93
C VAL A 587 -13.11 16.81 23.10
N LEU A 588 -13.07 17.90 22.31
CA LEU A 588 -11.93 18.26 21.46
C LEU A 588 -10.64 18.39 22.28
N LEU A 589 -10.71 19.04 23.45
CA LEU A 589 -9.56 19.16 24.35
C LEU A 589 -9.17 17.81 24.95
N SER A 590 -10.14 16.99 25.41
CA SER A 590 -9.83 15.71 26.06
C SER A 590 -9.23 14.67 25.11
N VAL A 591 -9.73 14.58 23.87
CA VAL A 591 -9.25 13.64 22.87
C VAL A 591 -7.87 14.07 22.39
N SER A 592 -7.69 15.36 22.06
CA SER A 592 -6.37 15.88 21.65
C SER A 592 -5.34 15.72 22.75
N TRP A 593 -5.70 16.04 24.01
CA TRP A 593 -4.83 15.83 25.17
C TRP A 593 -4.41 14.37 25.30
N ALA A 594 -5.35 13.43 25.14
CA ALA A 594 -5.03 12.01 25.25
C ALA A 594 -4.14 11.52 24.10
N ILE A 595 -4.36 12.01 22.87
CA ILE A 595 -3.51 11.70 21.70
C ILE A 595 -2.07 12.15 21.97
N PHE A 596 -1.82 13.46 22.12
CA PHE A 596 -0.47 13.97 22.34
C PHE A 596 0.15 13.50 23.67
N GLY A 597 -0.68 13.28 24.70
CA GLY A 597 -0.24 12.78 25.99
C GLY A 597 0.22 11.33 25.95
N VAL A 598 -0.50 10.46 25.25
CA VAL A 598 -0.08 9.06 25.05
C VAL A 598 1.16 9.00 24.17
N ASP A 599 1.26 9.80 23.09
CA ASP A 599 2.44 9.80 22.21
C ASP A 599 3.69 10.28 22.97
N ALA A 600 3.56 11.40 23.70
CA ALA A 600 4.60 11.90 24.58
C ALA A 600 5.11 10.84 25.57
N LEU A 601 4.22 10.04 26.15
CA LEU A 601 4.60 8.96 27.07
C LEU A 601 5.35 7.81 26.37
N LEU A 602 5.03 7.50 25.11
CA LEU A 602 5.72 6.46 24.33
C LEU A 602 7.19 6.80 24.04
N HIS A 603 7.58 8.08 24.06
CA HIS A 603 9.00 8.48 24.00
C HIS A 603 9.80 8.06 25.23
N TYR A 604 9.13 7.86 26.39
CA TYR A 604 9.78 7.52 27.65
C TYR A 604 9.56 6.07 28.08
N PHE A 605 8.50 5.42 27.59
CA PHE A 605 8.13 4.06 27.97
C PHE A 605 7.97 3.18 26.72
N ALA A 606 8.74 2.10 26.66
CA ALA A 606 8.62 1.08 25.62
C ALA A 606 7.38 0.20 25.86
N LEU A 607 6.19 0.73 25.56
CA LEU A 607 4.90 0.05 25.71
C LEU A 607 4.54 -0.81 24.48
N GLY A 608 5.53 -1.16 23.64
CA GLY A 608 5.35 -2.01 22.46
C GLY A 608 4.89 -1.28 21.19
N ALA A 609 4.66 0.03 21.24
CA ALA A 609 4.43 0.90 20.10
C ALA A 609 5.50 2.01 20.05
N ALA A 610 5.95 2.39 18.85
CA ALA A 610 6.85 3.52 18.67
C ALA A 610 6.06 4.84 18.68
N PRO A 611 6.61 5.94 19.21
CA PRO A 611 5.98 7.25 19.09
C PRO A 611 5.86 7.66 17.63
N THR A 612 4.73 8.27 17.28
CA THR A 612 4.40 8.67 15.90
C THR A 612 4.71 10.13 15.63
N ILE A 613 4.73 10.96 16.68
CA ILE A 613 4.95 12.40 16.59
C ILE A 613 6.31 12.72 17.24
N GLY A 614 7.00 13.73 16.72
CA GLY A 614 8.24 14.18 17.35
C GLY A 614 7.98 14.80 18.72
N LEU A 615 8.76 14.42 19.73
CA LEU A 615 8.59 14.84 21.14
C LEU A 615 8.37 16.37 21.30
N MET A 616 9.09 17.20 20.55
CA MET A 616 8.93 18.66 20.62
C MET A 616 7.55 19.13 20.16
N THR A 617 7.01 18.49 19.13
CA THR A 617 5.65 18.77 18.62
C THR A 617 4.62 18.38 19.65
N ASP A 618 4.77 17.23 20.31
CA ASP A 618 3.87 16.79 21.40
C ASP A 618 3.88 17.79 22.56
N LEU A 619 5.08 18.20 23.01
CA LEU A 619 5.23 19.15 24.12
C LEU A 619 4.61 20.51 23.80
N ILE A 620 4.78 21.01 22.58
CA ILE A 620 4.16 22.26 22.12
C ILE A 620 2.64 22.11 22.09
N ALA A 621 2.12 21.04 21.50
CA ALA A 621 0.69 20.77 21.40
C ALA A 621 0.05 20.66 22.80
N LEU A 622 0.67 19.89 23.71
CA LEU A 622 0.25 19.78 25.10
C LEU A 622 0.27 21.15 25.80
N GLY A 623 1.32 21.95 25.60
CA GLY A 623 1.40 23.30 26.15
C GLY A 623 0.23 24.20 25.72
N VAL A 624 -0.11 24.18 24.43
CA VAL A 624 -1.27 24.92 23.88
C VAL A 624 -2.58 24.39 24.47
N ILE A 625 -2.76 23.07 24.55
CA ILE A 625 -3.96 22.44 25.10
C ILE A 625 -4.15 22.83 26.57
N TYR A 626 -3.09 22.80 27.39
CA TYR A 626 -3.15 23.21 28.78
C TYR A 626 -3.42 24.72 28.94
N LEU A 627 -2.88 25.56 28.06
CA LEU A 627 -3.16 27.00 28.06
C LEU A 627 -4.64 27.28 27.79
N VAL A 628 -5.21 26.63 26.77
CA VAL A 628 -6.64 26.75 26.44
C VAL A 628 -7.48 26.22 27.61
N ASN A 629 -7.13 25.06 28.18
CA ASN A 629 -7.82 24.48 29.32
C ASN A 629 -7.78 25.37 30.57
N LEU A 630 -6.69 26.11 30.79
CA LEU A 630 -6.56 27.04 31.90
C LEU A 630 -7.57 28.20 31.77
N VAL A 631 -7.70 28.77 30.57
CA VAL A 631 -8.66 29.85 30.29
C VAL A 631 -10.09 29.35 30.52
N THR A 632 -10.43 28.20 29.96
CA THR A 632 -11.78 27.64 30.11
C THR A 632 -12.09 27.26 31.56
N PHE A 633 -11.12 26.73 32.30
CA PHE A 633 -11.24 26.42 33.72
C PHE A 633 -11.61 27.65 34.55
N PHE A 634 -10.94 28.80 34.35
CA PHE A 634 -11.23 30.02 35.10
C PHE A 634 -12.62 30.60 34.78
N VAL A 635 -13.02 30.56 33.50
CA VAL A 635 -14.37 30.97 33.08
C VAL A 635 -15.43 30.12 33.78
N GLU A 636 -15.23 28.81 33.82
CA GLU A 636 -16.18 27.88 34.43
C GLU A 636 -16.18 27.94 35.97
N LEU A 637 -15.03 28.22 36.59
CA LEU A 637 -14.92 28.47 38.03
C LEU A 637 -15.68 29.74 38.44
N ALA A 638 -15.56 30.82 37.66
CA ALA A 638 -16.31 32.07 37.87
C ALA A 638 -17.82 31.86 37.71
N SER A 639 -18.23 31.11 36.67
CA SER A 639 -19.62 30.70 36.43
C SER A 639 -20.19 29.87 37.59
N TYR A 640 -19.44 28.89 38.08
CA TYR A 640 -19.80 28.07 39.24
C TYR A 640 -19.98 28.92 40.51
N GLY A 641 -19.07 29.87 40.79
CA GLY A 641 -19.17 30.76 41.94
C GLY A 641 -20.44 31.63 41.93
N ARG A 642 -20.92 32.05 40.76
CA ARG A 642 -22.21 32.76 40.61
C ARG A 642 -23.39 31.83 40.88
N ARG A 643 -23.41 30.63 40.27
CA ARG A 643 -24.47 29.62 40.46
C ARG A 643 -24.61 29.21 41.92
N MET A 644 -23.50 29.04 42.64
CA MET A 644 -23.52 28.62 44.05
C MET A 644 -24.02 29.73 44.99
N ARG A 645 -23.79 31.00 44.66
CA ARG A 645 -24.39 32.14 45.38
C ARG A 645 -25.90 32.19 45.15
N ALA A 646 -26.35 32.01 43.91
CA ALA A 646 -27.77 31.94 43.58
C ALA A 646 -28.48 30.75 44.25
N LEU A 647 -27.84 29.58 44.32
CA LEU A 647 -28.40 28.41 45.01
C LEU A 647 -28.61 28.67 46.51
N LYS A 648 -27.64 29.31 47.18
CA LYS A 648 -27.77 29.69 48.59
C LYS A 648 -28.92 30.66 48.84
N ALA A 649 -29.21 31.55 47.88
CA ALA A 649 -30.29 32.52 47.98
C ALA A 649 -31.67 31.92 47.66
N ASN A 650 -31.75 31.05 46.65
CA ASN A 650 -33.04 30.59 46.11
C ASN A 650 -33.52 29.24 46.67
N ASP A 651 -32.62 28.39 47.20
CA ASP A 651 -32.97 27.07 47.77
C ASP A 651 -32.02 26.68 48.93
N PRO A 652 -32.22 27.29 50.12
CA PRO A 652 -31.32 27.13 51.27
C PRO A 652 -31.38 25.74 51.91
N GLU A 653 -32.51 25.03 51.79
CA GLU A 653 -32.65 23.66 52.32
C GLU A 653 -31.77 22.67 51.56
N THR A 654 -31.78 22.75 50.22
CA THR A 654 -30.89 21.96 49.37
C THR A 654 -29.42 22.32 49.61
N ALA A 655 -29.09 23.60 49.81
CA ALA A 655 -27.73 24.04 50.13
C ALA A 655 -27.22 23.45 51.46
N ARG A 656 -28.04 23.43 52.52
CA ARG A 656 -27.70 22.80 53.81
C ARG A 656 -27.53 21.29 53.70
N ALA A 657 -28.38 20.62 52.92
CA ALA A 657 -28.26 19.17 52.67
C ALA A 657 -26.92 18.78 52.02
N PHE A 658 -26.29 19.70 51.28
CA PHE A 658 -24.95 19.52 50.71
C PHE A 658 -23.80 20.00 51.61
N GLY A 659 -24.09 20.43 52.84
CA GLY A 659 -23.09 20.92 53.80
C GLY A 659 -22.56 22.33 53.49
N LEU A 660 -23.29 23.12 52.71
CA LEU A 660 -22.95 24.53 52.49
C LEU A 660 -23.55 25.36 53.64
N ARG A 661 -22.74 26.24 54.24
CA ARG A 661 -23.29 27.26 55.15
C ARG A 661 -24.24 28.15 54.35
N ALA A 662 -25.55 28.07 54.66
CA ALA A 662 -26.54 29.01 54.16
C ALA A 662 -26.12 30.41 54.61
N GLY A 663 -26.07 31.36 53.68
CA GLY A 663 -25.77 32.74 54.03
C GLY A 663 -26.92 33.31 54.85
N GLY A 664 -26.58 34.04 55.91
CA GLY A 664 -27.42 35.13 56.37
C GLY A 664 -27.38 36.28 55.37
#